data_AF-R6NLK7-F1
#
_entry.id   AF-R6NLK7-F1
#
_cell.length_a   1.000
_cell.length_b   1.000
_cell.length_c   1.000
_cell.angle_alpha   90.00
_cell.angle_beta   90.00
_cell.angle_gamma   90.00
#
_symmetry.space_group_name_H-M   'P 1'
#
loop_
_entity.id
_entity.type
_entity.pdbx_description
1 polymer ?
#
loop_
_entity_poly.entity_id
_entity_poly.type
_entity_poly.pdbx_seq_one_letter_code
_entity_poly.pdbx_strand_id
1 'polypeptide(L)'
;MFHGFKKTKGVISIFLVIILVPMLTASSLFVDVSKMVLAHSVAESAADLALNTVLTHYDKELNEYFGLIASAQSMDEAYKTAKDFFVSCMKSQEISEEDASNLTNALNKYLFSNSSEGFSDFLGIYTDEDSLDVEPIKNGNLANPAVFKTQVVEFMKYRGPINAVTEFFSFLKSNSEQLSQMDEITEMTEKKQEFYEAESGLMQTLYDLYKSLKEYDACNLTAETLRTVHNNIKHGAKYEGAYREIHKNIISNAINTEWYNSEYEKTSFPTANLAGAAKLKSTKATVTSGDSTIQVSVPDVQAAANALINAYKVYKDGVTTVLNGLELCGALESKECVYHNKKDQIHDIQYFGIVGGTVKGSNLFTNFQAQVNAFERAYLNYEVTCKKMKEFEKNYGYGYSDDISLEWQSDFRNDARLTETECSPEAFLDKATTLRRGIYGDGSAVALCKDIDNHLATIAGSIIGKTYTDRTRSVANSISKISEEIKGYKTTLDTASKALDTALVNAGNVLDALNGYKTGLDNWDSAANKASLDSAAGNGSIVETDRDEIATKRSNKVTPETKSAKLLGEIKEDEVNALVTRLTAIKARIDFLLNGLDCCIYIGNKIEDLWLEQVTQSMRASKELNTSSFMEKDVQDNINAFDKLYKTYEDNEVLKENIIEANADNNPKIENGQLAFRDKLYKYFEEAKKDQATSGRTEENAKEDKGKLEKAGKAGKEDSPDFESGSVGGSSDKEISKELNLPSKGTGDDDKSAKKSNKLSEVSNFVTALFKDFKATASSAMVNLRDDLLFSDYVMSMFSYDTFEREGVLDYAVKEGYELSGVLDWKGNMSSYSGGWSDNADPTFHYNKTLRNNPINNNTCFSYGNEVEYILYGKTNAVNKSKAYTNIYAIRFACNLIPVFKEYWGNHTVAELAASISAATLGIIPVPAVKLLICLGVLAAESAVDLTALREGVGVKFIKTRSNEGNGLFIDVDRWINDALSGKKNNSNSSNGIIGTELPFFRYSDYLRFFLILKLLGSGEDGVCRRTADVVQVNMKKSLGKESTFALAQSKVYFKINANVKVRPLMLSLSINASEANPYTSLSELASFDYEMIRGY
;
A
#
# COMPACT_ATOMS: atom_id res chain seq x y z
N MET A 1 -126.85 10.17 -54.42
CA MET A 1 -127.38 11.46 -53.92
C MET A 1 -126.57 12.56 -54.59
N PHE A 2 -127.19 13.27 -55.53
CA PHE A 2 -126.59 14.29 -56.37
C PHE A 2 -126.46 15.65 -55.66
N HIS A 3 -125.57 16.49 -56.21
CA HIS A 3 -125.51 17.97 -56.22
C HIS A 3 -124.76 18.74 -55.10
N GLY A 4 -123.71 19.48 -55.52
CA GLY A 4 -123.13 20.63 -54.80
C GLY A 4 -121.67 20.97 -55.18
N PHE A 5 -121.45 21.94 -56.09
CA PHE A 5 -120.17 22.35 -56.68
C PHE A 5 -119.22 23.21 -55.80
N LYS A 6 -117.91 23.12 -56.10
CA LYS A 6 -116.84 24.17 -56.09
C LYS A 6 -116.28 24.72 -54.76
N LYS A 7 -115.09 24.22 -54.36
CA LYS A 7 -113.95 25.00 -53.79
C LYS A 7 -112.65 24.17 -53.63
N THR A 8 -112.08 23.59 -54.70
CA THR A 8 -110.77 22.87 -54.63
C THR A 8 -109.97 22.89 -55.95
N LYS A 9 -109.85 24.04 -56.63
CA LYS A 9 -108.87 24.18 -57.73
C LYS A 9 -107.62 24.88 -57.20
N GLY A 10 -106.53 24.13 -57.06
CA GLY A 10 -105.23 24.62 -56.58
C GLY A 10 -104.66 23.81 -55.41
N VAL A 11 -105.49 23.08 -54.66
CA VAL A 11 -105.03 22.19 -53.57
C VAL A 11 -104.08 21.13 -54.12
N ILE A 12 -104.39 20.53 -55.27
CA ILE A 12 -103.53 19.53 -55.92
C ILE A 12 -102.19 20.14 -56.34
N SER A 13 -102.17 21.35 -56.89
CA SER A 13 -100.92 22.01 -57.33
C SER A 13 -100.07 22.51 -56.16
N ILE A 14 -100.67 23.06 -55.11
CA ILE A 14 -99.96 23.48 -53.90
C ILE A 14 -99.44 22.25 -53.15
N PHE A 15 -100.23 21.17 -53.06
CA PHE A 15 -99.80 19.89 -52.51
C PHE A 15 -98.66 19.28 -53.33
N LEU A 16 -98.75 19.35 -54.67
CA LEU A 16 -97.68 18.92 -55.57
C LEU A 16 -96.41 19.74 -55.35
N VAL A 17 -96.48 21.07 -55.24
CA VAL A 17 -95.31 21.93 -55.01
C VAL A 17 -94.72 21.72 -53.62
N ILE A 18 -95.55 21.55 -52.58
CA ILE A 18 -95.13 21.24 -51.21
C ILE A 18 -94.44 19.87 -51.13
N ILE A 19 -94.75 18.92 -52.02
CA ILE A 19 -94.04 17.64 -52.08
C ILE A 19 -92.83 17.73 -53.02
N LEU A 20 -92.97 18.39 -54.17
CA LEU A 20 -91.99 18.41 -55.25
C LEU A 20 -90.78 19.29 -54.89
N VAL A 21 -90.96 20.45 -54.26
CA VAL A 21 -89.82 21.31 -53.88
C VAL A 21 -88.95 20.60 -52.83
N PRO A 22 -89.48 20.04 -51.72
CA PRO A 22 -88.66 19.27 -50.78
C PRO A 22 -88.03 18.03 -51.40
N MET A 23 -88.73 17.32 -52.29
CA MET A 23 -88.18 16.18 -53.03
C MET A 23 -87.02 16.58 -53.94
N LEU A 24 -87.14 17.71 -54.64
CA LEU A 24 -86.12 18.22 -55.55
C LEU A 24 -84.91 18.73 -54.76
N THR A 25 -85.12 19.46 -53.67
CA THR A 25 -84.04 19.89 -52.76
C THR A 25 -83.36 18.71 -52.05
N ALA A 26 -84.12 17.68 -51.66
CA ALA A 26 -83.55 16.46 -51.08
C ALA A 26 -82.72 15.71 -52.12
N SER A 27 -83.24 15.56 -53.35
CA SER A 27 -82.50 14.90 -54.44
C SER A 27 -81.23 15.64 -54.82
N SER A 28 -81.24 16.99 -54.83
CA SER A 28 -80.03 17.77 -55.10
C SER A 28 -79.03 17.70 -53.96
N LEU A 29 -79.48 17.69 -52.71
CA LEU A 29 -78.61 17.50 -51.55
C LEU A 29 -77.98 16.11 -51.55
N PHE A 30 -78.73 15.07 -51.93
CA PHE A 30 -78.16 13.74 -52.17
C PHE A 30 -77.14 13.74 -53.30
N VAL A 31 -77.35 14.49 -54.38
CA VAL A 31 -76.39 14.62 -55.48
C VAL A 31 -75.12 15.33 -55.01
N ASP A 32 -75.23 16.42 -54.24
CA ASP A 32 -74.08 17.14 -53.69
C ASP A 32 -73.28 16.28 -52.69
N VAL A 33 -73.97 15.54 -51.81
CA VAL A 33 -73.34 14.53 -50.93
C VAL A 33 -72.67 13.42 -51.75
N SER A 34 -73.33 12.94 -52.81
CA SER A 34 -72.74 11.90 -53.68
C SER A 34 -71.47 12.41 -54.37
N LYS A 35 -71.46 13.68 -54.81
CA LYS A 35 -70.27 14.33 -55.39
C LYS A 35 -69.14 14.45 -54.37
N MET A 36 -69.44 14.80 -53.13
CA MET A 36 -68.45 14.89 -52.05
C MET A 36 -67.81 13.54 -51.73
N VAL A 37 -68.61 12.46 -51.68
CA VAL A 37 -68.11 11.09 -51.49
C VAL A 37 -67.28 10.62 -52.67
N LEU A 38 -67.69 10.93 -53.91
CA LEU A 38 -66.92 10.63 -55.11
C LEU A 38 -65.60 11.42 -55.15
N ALA A 39 -65.62 12.70 -54.76
CA ALA A 39 -64.42 13.53 -54.68
C ALA A 39 -63.40 12.97 -53.68
N HIS A 40 -63.85 12.40 -52.55
CA HIS A 40 -62.97 11.71 -51.61
C HIS A 40 -62.30 10.48 -52.24
N SER A 41 -63.06 9.64 -52.96
CA SER A 41 -62.52 8.44 -53.62
C SER A 41 -61.57 8.78 -54.78
N VAL A 42 -61.85 9.86 -55.51
CA VAL A 42 -60.98 10.38 -56.57
C VAL A 42 -59.70 10.98 -55.99
N ALA A 43 -59.82 11.77 -54.91
CA ALA A 43 -58.67 12.32 -54.18
C ALA A 43 -57.78 11.20 -53.60
N GLU A 44 -58.39 10.14 -53.07
CA GLU A 44 -57.68 8.96 -52.57
C GLU A 44 -56.91 8.23 -53.68
N SER A 45 -57.57 7.98 -54.82
CA SER A 45 -56.92 7.32 -55.96
C SER A 45 -55.80 8.18 -56.58
N ALA A 46 -56.02 9.50 -56.68
CA ALA A 46 -55.03 10.44 -57.20
C ALA A 46 -53.84 10.59 -56.24
N ALA A 47 -54.09 10.63 -54.92
CA ALA A 47 -53.04 10.65 -53.91
C ALA A 47 -52.25 9.34 -53.89
N ASP A 48 -52.91 8.19 -54.01
CA ASP A 48 -52.26 6.89 -54.12
C ASP A 48 -51.35 6.83 -55.35
N LEU A 49 -51.83 7.30 -56.51
CA LEU A 49 -51.03 7.33 -57.72
C LEU A 49 -49.83 8.28 -57.59
N ALA A 50 -50.05 9.49 -57.08
CA ALA A 50 -49.00 10.49 -56.89
C ALA A 50 -47.93 10.01 -55.89
N LEU A 51 -48.34 9.43 -54.76
CA LEU A 51 -47.43 8.82 -53.79
C LEU A 51 -46.66 7.63 -54.39
N ASN A 52 -47.33 6.75 -55.15
CA ASN A 52 -46.66 5.65 -55.84
C ASN A 52 -45.63 6.15 -56.87
N THR A 53 -45.92 7.25 -57.57
CA THR A 53 -44.94 7.90 -58.45
C THR A 53 -43.72 8.39 -57.67
N VAL A 54 -43.89 9.03 -56.51
CA VAL A 54 -42.76 9.41 -55.64
C VAL A 54 -41.97 8.17 -55.19
N LEU A 55 -42.67 7.09 -54.82
CA LEU A 55 -42.06 5.83 -54.42
C LEU A 55 -41.34 5.10 -55.58
N THR A 56 -41.61 5.41 -56.85
CA THR A 56 -40.82 4.81 -57.95
C THR A 56 -39.39 5.35 -58.01
N HIS A 57 -39.13 6.54 -57.44
CA HIS A 57 -37.80 7.16 -57.39
C HIS A 57 -36.99 6.72 -56.16
N TYR A 58 -36.65 5.43 -56.09
CA TYR A 58 -35.79 4.89 -55.03
C TYR A 58 -34.30 4.90 -55.41
N ASP A 59 -33.43 4.92 -54.39
CA ASP A 59 -31.99 4.79 -54.55
C ASP A 59 -31.62 3.34 -54.92
N LYS A 60 -31.25 3.14 -56.20
CA LYS A 60 -30.91 1.83 -56.75
C LYS A 60 -29.64 1.25 -56.12
N GLU A 61 -28.64 2.08 -55.82
CA GLU A 61 -27.36 1.62 -55.28
C GLU A 61 -27.52 1.17 -53.82
N LEU A 62 -28.28 1.91 -53.02
CA LEU A 62 -28.57 1.52 -51.63
C LEU A 62 -29.28 0.16 -51.55
N ASN A 63 -30.21 -0.10 -52.47
CA ASN A 63 -30.92 -1.38 -52.57
C ASN A 63 -30.00 -2.50 -53.09
N GLU A 64 -29.16 -2.24 -54.09
CA GLU A 64 -28.22 -3.23 -54.63
C GLU A 64 -27.15 -3.64 -53.62
N TYR A 65 -26.61 -2.70 -52.84
CA TYR A 65 -25.55 -2.97 -51.88
C TYR A 65 -26.06 -3.54 -50.55
N PHE A 66 -27.10 -2.93 -49.96
CA PHE A 66 -27.54 -3.23 -48.59
C PHE A 66 -28.96 -3.80 -48.50
N GLY A 67 -29.73 -3.79 -49.59
CA GLY A 67 -31.11 -4.26 -49.60
C GLY A 67 -32.10 -3.32 -48.91
N LEU A 68 -31.72 -2.07 -48.70
CA LEU A 68 -32.56 -1.03 -48.08
C LEU A 68 -33.22 -0.18 -49.16
N ILE A 69 -34.46 0.26 -48.92
CA ILE A 69 -35.25 1.02 -49.88
C ILE A 69 -35.57 2.40 -49.31
N ALA A 70 -35.08 3.44 -49.98
CA ALA A 70 -35.36 4.82 -49.62
C ALA A 70 -35.25 5.75 -50.84
N SER A 71 -35.69 6.98 -50.63
CA SER A 71 -35.67 8.06 -51.60
C SER A 71 -34.25 8.40 -52.08
N ALA A 72 -34.14 8.90 -53.31
CA ALA A 72 -32.90 9.51 -53.81
C ALA A 72 -32.52 10.78 -53.01
N GLN A 73 -31.23 11.15 -53.04
CA GLN A 73 -30.68 12.31 -52.30
C GLN A 73 -31.27 13.66 -52.77
N SER A 74 -31.67 13.79 -54.04
CA SER A 74 -32.30 14.99 -54.62
C SER A 74 -33.70 14.66 -55.17
N MET A 75 -34.74 15.29 -54.63
CA MET A 75 -36.14 14.89 -54.86
C MET A 75 -37.01 16.01 -55.49
N ASP A 76 -36.42 17.15 -55.86
CA ASP A 76 -37.16 18.34 -56.30
C ASP A 76 -37.98 18.11 -57.59
N GLU A 77 -37.42 17.37 -58.56
CA GLU A 77 -38.14 16.99 -59.79
C GLU A 77 -39.25 15.96 -59.54
N ALA A 78 -39.04 15.04 -58.59
CA ALA A 78 -40.02 14.01 -58.25
C ALA A 78 -41.23 14.59 -57.52
N TYR A 79 -41.03 15.57 -56.63
CA TYR A 79 -42.14 16.29 -55.99
C TYR A 79 -42.95 17.12 -56.98
N LYS A 80 -42.27 17.81 -57.90
CA LYS A 80 -42.95 18.58 -58.96
C LYS A 80 -43.79 17.67 -59.86
N THR A 81 -43.20 16.56 -60.30
CA THR A 81 -43.88 15.57 -61.15
C THR A 81 -45.07 14.94 -60.42
N ALA A 82 -44.95 14.61 -59.13
CA ALA A 82 -46.05 14.07 -58.33
C ALA A 82 -47.17 15.09 -58.09
N LYS A 83 -46.83 16.38 -57.87
CA LYS A 83 -47.82 17.47 -57.80
C LYS A 83 -48.55 17.62 -59.14
N ASP A 84 -47.82 17.61 -60.25
CA ASP A 84 -48.38 17.67 -61.60
C ASP A 84 -49.31 16.47 -61.87
N PHE A 85 -48.92 15.24 -61.51
CA PHE A 85 -49.77 14.06 -61.64
C PHE A 85 -51.02 14.10 -60.75
N PHE A 86 -50.91 14.55 -59.49
CA PHE A 86 -52.06 14.72 -58.62
C PHE A 86 -53.06 15.71 -59.21
N VAL A 87 -52.57 16.87 -59.66
CA VAL A 87 -53.38 17.91 -60.30
C VAL A 87 -53.96 17.43 -61.63
N SER A 88 -53.18 16.71 -62.45
CA SER A 88 -53.65 16.13 -63.70
C SER A 88 -54.71 15.06 -63.47
N CYS A 89 -54.60 14.18 -62.48
CA CYS A 89 -55.65 13.18 -62.18
C CYS A 89 -56.93 13.81 -61.62
N MET A 90 -56.81 14.94 -60.91
CA MET A 90 -57.96 15.73 -60.47
C MET A 90 -58.62 16.49 -61.64
N LYS A 91 -57.84 16.89 -62.67
CA LYS A 91 -58.31 17.61 -63.88
C LYS A 91 -58.73 16.67 -65.04
N SER A 92 -58.14 15.48 -65.18
CA SER A 92 -58.25 14.59 -66.36
C SER A 92 -59.55 13.80 -66.48
N GLN A 93 -60.65 14.30 -65.90
CA GLN A 93 -61.98 13.97 -66.42
C GLN A 93 -62.33 14.78 -67.67
N GLU A 94 -61.46 15.69 -68.13
CA GLU A 94 -61.43 16.13 -69.53
C GLU A 94 -60.81 15.06 -70.43
N ILE A 95 -61.58 14.58 -71.40
CA ILE A 95 -61.06 13.94 -72.62
C ILE A 95 -60.17 15.00 -73.31
N SER A 96 -58.93 14.65 -73.66
CA SER A 96 -58.01 15.59 -74.32
C SER A 96 -58.62 16.17 -75.61
N GLU A 97 -58.44 17.47 -75.80
CA GLU A 97 -59.08 18.29 -76.86
C GLU A 97 -58.77 17.86 -78.31
N GLU A 98 -57.89 16.88 -78.56
CA GLU A 98 -57.55 16.48 -79.92
C GLU A 98 -58.53 15.47 -80.54
N ASP A 99 -59.10 14.54 -79.76
CA ASP A 99 -60.01 13.49 -80.29
C ASP A 99 -61.50 13.91 -80.30
N ALA A 100 -61.87 14.94 -79.54
CA ALA A 100 -63.26 15.43 -79.51
C ALA A 100 -63.66 16.20 -80.78
N SER A 101 -62.70 16.75 -81.52
CA SER A 101 -62.97 17.61 -82.69
C SER A 101 -63.71 16.90 -83.83
N ASN A 102 -63.48 15.60 -84.04
CA ASN A 102 -64.09 14.84 -85.14
C ASN A 102 -65.53 14.39 -84.84
N LEU A 103 -65.89 14.17 -83.58
CA LEU A 103 -67.27 13.85 -83.18
C LEU A 103 -68.12 15.11 -83.01
N THR A 104 -67.50 16.20 -82.54
CA THR A 104 -68.20 17.44 -82.17
C THR A 104 -68.51 18.31 -83.38
N ASN A 105 -67.71 18.26 -84.46
CA ASN A 105 -68.03 18.94 -85.73
C ASN A 105 -69.21 18.31 -86.48
N ALA A 106 -69.47 17.01 -86.27
CA ALA A 106 -70.63 16.34 -86.85
C ALA A 106 -71.93 16.65 -86.08
N LEU A 107 -71.85 16.79 -84.75
CA LEU A 107 -72.99 17.08 -83.88
C LEU A 107 -73.36 18.57 -83.81
N ASN A 108 -72.39 19.48 -83.87
CA ASN A 108 -72.64 20.94 -83.83
C ASN A 108 -73.37 21.48 -85.07
N LYS A 109 -73.45 20.72 -86.17
CA LYS A 109 -74.15 21.16 -87.39
C LYS A 109 -75.67 20.98 -87.32
N TYR A 110 -76.19 20.13 -86.44
CA TYR A 110 -77.60 19.70 -86.53
C TYR A 110 -78.53 20.15 -85.40
N LEU A 111 -78.04 20.63 -84.25
CA LEU A 111 -78.94 20.77 -83.11
C LEU A 111 -78.99 22.11 -82.37
N PHE A 112 -77.92 22.92 -82.22
CA PHE A 112 -78.04 24.15 -81.42
C PHE A 112 -77.13 25.28 -81.89
N SER A 113 -77.72 26.33 -82.47
CA SER A 113 -77.10 27.65 -82.61
C SER A 113 -77.43 28.50 -81.37
N ASN A 114 -76.40 29.16 -80.83
CA ASN A 114 -76.40 30.21 -79.81
C ASN A 114 -76.56 29.81 -78.33
N SER A 115 -75.46 29.33 -77.73
CA SER A 115 -75.02 29.73 -76.38
C SER A 115 -73.56 29.28 -76.16
N SER A 116 -72.65 30.25 -76.04
CA SER A 116 -71.21 30.05 -75.83
C SER A 116 -70.87 29.85 -74.36
N GLU A 117 -71.35 28.77 -73.76
CA GLU A 117 -70.79 28.24 -72.52
C GLU A 117 -70.52 26.76 -72.76
N GLY A 118 -69.23 26.41 -72.70
CA GLY A 118 -68.75 25.04 -72.88
C GLY A 118 -69.47 24.10 -71.91
N PHE A 119 -69.72 22.87 -72.36
CA PHE A 119 -70.23 21.80 -71.52
C PHE A 119 -69.34 21.67 -70.28
N SER A 120 -69.84 22.17 -69.16
CA SER A 120 -69.09 22.35 -67.92
C SER A 120 -69.06 21.05 -67.12
N ASP A 121 -67.85 20.55 -66.88
CA ASP A 121 -67.38 19.91 -65.65
C ASP A 121 -68.49 19.42 -64.69
N PHE A 122 -68.91 18.16 -64.85
CA PHE A 122 -70.04 17.61 -64.11
C PHE A 122 -69.70 17.34 -62.62
N LEU A 123 -68.42 17.30 -62.24
CA LEU A 123 -67.98 17.10 -60.84
C LEU A 123 -67.50 18.39 -60.16
N GLY A 124 -66.91 19.35 -60.89
CA GLY A 124 -66.57 20.67 -60.34
C GLY A 124 -65.52 20.62 -59.24
N ILE A 125 -64.54 19.71 -59.33
CA ILE A 125 -63.51 19.53 -58.31
C ILE A 125 -62.33 20.47 -58.63
N TYR A 126 -62.07 21.43 -57.76
CA TYR A 126 -60.94 22.34 -57.86
C TYR A 126 -60.06 22.20 -56.63
N THR A 127 -58.76 22.25 -56.85
CA THR A 127 -57.75 22.26 -55.78
C THR A 127 -56.98 23.56 -55.95
N ASP A 128 -56.79 24.33 -54.86
CA ASP A 128 -55.95 25.51 -54.93
C ASP A 128 -54.48 25.05 -55.04
N GLU A 129 -53.79 25.45 -56.12
CA GLU A 129 -52.38 25.08 -56.37
C GLU A 129 -51.45 25.52 -55.22
N ASP A 130 -51.85 26.52 -54.43
CA ASP A 130 -51.13 27.03 -53.25
C ASP A 130 -51.34 26.19 -51.96
N SER A 131 -52.21 25.17 -51.97
CA SER A 131 -52.57 24.36 -50.78
C SER A 131 -52.15 22.89 -50.85
N LEU A 132 -51.43 22.50 -51.91
CA LEU A 132 -50.95 21.13 -52.15
C LEU A 132 -49.49 20.98 -51.71
N ASP A 133 -49.27 20.27 -50.60
CA ASP A 133 -47.95 19.98 -50.08
C ASP A 133 -47.68 18.47 -50.01
N VAL A 134 -46.67 18.05 -50.78
CA VAL A 134 -46.06 16.72 -50.69
C VAL A 134 -44.80 16.89 -49.86
N GLU A 135 -44.84 16.45 -48.61
CA GLU A 135 -43.71 16.58 -47.69
C GLU A 135 -43.25 15.22 -47.16
N PRO A 136 -41.93 15.02 -46.99
CA PRO A 136 -41.45 13.87 -46.24
C PRO A 136 -41.81 14.01 -44.76
N ILE A 137 -42.19 12.91 -44.12
CA ILE A 137 -42.54 12.95 -42.69
C ILE A 137 -41.32 13.31 -41.85
N LYS A 138 -41.49 14.25 -40.90
CA LYS A 138 -40.47 14.59 -39.89
C LYS A 138 -40.15 13.32 -39.08
N ASN A 139 -38.87 12.88 -39.10
CA ASN A 139 -38.35 11.62 -38.54
C ASN A 139 -38.69 10.31 -39.30
N GLY A 140 -39.21 10.38 -40.52
CA GLY A 140 -39.41 9.21 -41.40
C GLY A 140 -38.21 8.88 -42.31
N ASN A 141 -36.98 9.09 -41.84
CA ASN A 141 -35.75 8.84 -42.59
C ASN A 141 -35.05 7.55 -42.12
N LEU A 142 -34.12 7.05 -42.94
CA LEU A 142 -33.31 5.88 -42.58
C LEU A 142 -32.34 6.11 -41.42
N ALA A 143 -32.13 7.36 -41.00
CA ALA A 143 -31.39 7.68 -39.78
C ALA A 143 -32.18 7.31 -38.50
N ASN A 144 -33.50 7.10 -38.59
CA ASN A 144 -34.31 6.65 -37.47
C ASN A 144 -34.12 5.14 -37.24
N PRO A 145 -33.65 4.69 -36.05
CA PRO A 145 -33.35 3.29 -35.78
C PRO A 145 -34.55 2.35 -35.96
N ALA A 146 -35.77 2.77 -35.62
CA ALA A 146 -36.97 1.94 -35.73
C ALA A 146 -37.33 1.64 -37.19
N VAL A 147 -37.22 2.65 -38.07
CA VAL A 147 -37.47 2.51 -39.52
C VAL A 147 -36.39 1.64 -40.16
N PHE A 148 -35.13 1.90 -39.80
CA PHE A 148 -33.99 1.11 -40.26
C PHE A 148 -34.11 -0.38 -39.90
N LYS A 149 -34.41 -0.69 -38.63
CA LYS A 149 -34.57 -2.07 -38.15
C LYS A 149 -35.71 -2.78 -38.89
N THR A 150 -36.86 -2.11 -39.06
CA THR A 150 -38.01 -2.69 -39.76
C THR A 150 -37.65 -3.10 -41.19
N GLN A 151 -36.94 -2.24 -41.93
CA GLN A 151 -36.47 -2.57 -43.29
C GLN A 151 -35.47 -3.72 -43.31
N VAL A 152 -34.50 -3.73 -42.38
CA VAL A 152 -33.53 -4.84 -42.27
C VAL A 152 -34.23 -6.16 -41.98
N VAL A 153 -35.18 -6.17 -41.04
CA VAL A 153 -35.94 -7.36 -40.68
C VAL A 153 -36.76 -7.86 -41.87
N GLU A 154 -37.44 -6.96 -42.61
CA GLU A 154 -38.19 -7.33 -43.81
C GLU A 154 -37.32 -7.90 -44.93
N PHE A 155 -36.14 -7.33 -45.14
CA PHE A 155 -35.13 -7.88 -46.05
C PHE A 155 -34.72 -9.30 -45.65
N MET A 156 -34.56 -9.56 -44.35
CA MET A 156 -34.12 -10.85 -43.82
C MET A 156 -35.21 -11.92 -43.75
N LYS A 157 -36.50 -11.55 -43.67
CA LYS A 157 -37.64 -12.50 -43.58
C LYS A 157 -37.60 -13.60 -44.63
N TYR A 158 -37.09 -13.31 -45.83
CA TYR A 158 -37.06 -14.25 -46.97
C TYR A 158 -35.66 -14.80 -47.30
N ARG A 159 -34.62 -14.39 -46.55
CA ARG A 159 -33.21 -14.67 -46.90
C ARG A 159 -32.38 -15.27 -45.77
N GLY A 160 -32.79 -15.08 -44.51
CA GLY A 160 -32.02 -15.55 -43.36
C GLY A 160 -32.12 -17.07 -43.14
N PRO A 161 -31.01 -17.79 -42.95
CA PRO A 161 -31.02 -19.17 -42.45
C PRO A 161 -31.42 -19.19 -40.97
N ILE A 162 -32.72 -19.04 -40.68
CA ILE A 162 -33.27 -19.00 -39.31
C ILE A 162 -32.85 -20.22 -38.47
N ASN A 163 -32.69 -21.37 -39.11
CA ASN A 163 -32.29 -22.61 -38.43
C ASN A 163 -30.92 -22.47 -37.75
N ALA A 164 -29.92 -21.88 -38.42
CA ALA A 164 -28.58 -21.71 -37.86
C ALA A 164 -28.55 -20.75 -36.65
N VAL A 165 -29.38 -19.70 -36.68
CA VAL A 165 -29.49 -18.75 -35.56
C VAL A 165 -30.24 -19.39 -34.37
N THR A 166 -31.27 -20.18 -34.67
CA THR A 166 -32.11 -20.84 -33.67
C THR A 166 -31.36 -21.97 -32.97
N GLU A 167 -30.53 -22.72 -33.70
CA GLU A 167 -29.64 -23.75 -33.12
C GLU A 167 -28.61 -23.13 -32.18
N PHE A 168 -27.98 -22.02 -32.58
CA PHE A 168 -27.06 -21.26 -31.74
C PHE A 168 -27.73 -20.74 -30.46
N PHE A 169 -28.92 -20.13 -30.58
CA PHE A 169 -29.67 -19.64 -29.42
C PHE A 169 -30.12 -20.79 -28.50
N SER A 170 -30.54 -21.91 -29.07
CA SER A 170 -30.94 -23.10 -28.31
C SER A 170 -29.75 -23.70 -27.54
N PHE A 171 -28.56 -23.69 -28.15
CA PHE A 171 -27.31 -24.08 -27.50
C PHE A 171 -26.97 -23.14 -26.33
N LEU A 172 -27.10 -21.82 -26.48
CA LEU A 172 -26.87 -20.88 -25.38
C LEU A 172 -27.89 -21.05 -24.26
N LYS A 173 -29.16 -21.29 -24.60
CA LYS A 173 -30.22 -21.55 -23.63
C LYS A 173 -29.94 -22.82 -22.82
N SER A 174 -29.55 -23.91 -23.46
CA SER A 174 -29.24 -25.18 -22.77
C SER A 174 -28.01 -25.09 -21.86
N ASN A 175 -27.05 -24.22 -22.16
CA ASN A 175 -25.84 -24.03 -21.34
C ASN A 175 -25.95 -22.86 -20.34
N SER A 176 -27.03 -22.06 -20.37
CA SER A 176 -27.20 -20.89 -19.52
C SER A 176 -27.20 -21.19 -18.02
N GLU A 177 -27.74 -22.35 -17.61
CA GLU A 177 -27.74 -22.78 -16.20
C GLU A 177 -26.32 -23.08 -15.70
N GLN A 178 -25.52 -23.77 -16.51
CA GLN A 178 -24.12 -24.08 -16.19
C GLN A 178 -23.29 -22.80 -16.02
N LEU A 179 -23.57 -21.77 -16.82
CA LEU A 179 -22.90 -20.47 -16.75
C LEU A 179 -23.34 -19.64 -15.54
N SER A 180 -24.61 -19.75 -15.12
CA SER A 180 -25.04 -19.12 -13.87
C SER A 180 -24.41 -19.78 -12.64
N GLN A 181 -24.17 -21.10 -12.67
CA GLN A 181 -23.45 -21.81 -11.62
C GLN A 181 -21.97 -21.46 -11.58
N MET A 182 -21.37 -21.06 -12.71
CA MET A 182 -19.97 -20.62 -12.76
C MET A 182 -19.73 -19.37 -11.91
N ASP A 183 -20.71 -18.47 -11.76
CA ASP A 183 -20.59 -17.31 -10.87
C ASP A 183 -20.35 -17.72 -9.42
N GLU A 184 -21.21 -18.61 -8.93
CA GLU A 184 -21.14 -19.10 -7.55
C GLU A 184 -19.90 -19.96 -7.31
N ILE A 185 -19.45 -20.72 -8.33
CA ILE A 185 -18.18 -21.46 -8.29
C ILE A 185 -16.98 -20.51 -8.28
N THR A 186 -17.08 -19.40 -9.00
CA THR A 186 -16.07 -18.35 -9.05
C THR A 186 -15.96 -17.66 -7.69
N GLU A 187 -17.08 -17.27 -7.09
CA GLU A 187 -17.15 -16.72 -5.73
C GLU A 187 -16.62 -17.71 -4.69
N MET A 188 -17.00 -18.98 -4.78
CA MET A 188 -16.48 -20.05 -3.90
C MET A 188 -14.95 -20.16 -4.03
N THR A 189 -14.41 -20.12 -5.25
CA THR A 189 -12.96 -20.18 -5.50
C THR A 189 -12.23 -18.95 -4.94
N GLU A 190 -12.85 -17.76 -4.98
CA GLU A 190 -12.32 -16.55 -4.32
C GLU A 190 -12.29 -16.71 -2.80
N LYS A 191 -13.38 -17.19 -2.20
CA LYS A 191 -13.43 -17.45 -0.75
C LYS A 191 -12.44 -18.52 -0.31
N LYS A 192 -12.21 -19.53 -1.16
CA LYS A 192 -11.14 -20.51 -0.98
C LYS A 192 -9.75 -19.86 -0.99
N GLN A 193 -9.50 -18.91 -1.90
CA GLN A 193 -8.23 -18.16 -1.95
C GLN A 193 -8.03 -17.30 -0.69
N GLU A 194 -9.03 -16.50 -0.32
CA GLU A 194 -9.00 -15.65 0.89
C GLU A 194 -8.71 -16.49 2.15
N PHE A 195 -9.33 -17.66 2.25
CA PHE A 195 -9.12 -18.60 3.35
C PHE A 195 -7.66 -19.10 3.41
N TYR A 196 -7.06 -19.49 2.28
CA TYR A 196 -5.67 -19.96 2.27
C TYR A 196 -4.64 -18.86 2.55
N GLU A 197 -4.94 -17.62 2.14
CA GLU A 197 -4.13 -16.46 2.53
C GLU A 197 -4.20 -16.24 4.04
N ALA A 198 -5.39 -16.35 4.64
CA ALA A 198 -5.57 -16.28 6.10
C ALA A 198 -4.88 -17.45 6.83
N GLU A 199 -4.97 -18.69 6.33
CA GLU A 199 -4.29 -19.87 6.88
C GLU A 199 -2.76 -19.67 6.86
N SER A 200 -2.22 -19.17 5.74
CA SER A 200 -0.78 -18.91 5.61
C SER A 200 -0.31 -17.77 6.54
N GLY A 201 -1.10 -16.70 6.65
CA GLY A 201 -0.83 -15.60 7.58
C GLY A 201 -0.81 -16.07 9.03
N LEU A 202 -1.79 -16.88 9.44
CA LEU A 202 -1.83 -17.47 10.77
C LEU A 202 -0.61 -18.36 11.03
N MET A 203 -0.25 -19.23 10.10
CA MET A 203 0.94 -20.09 10.24
C MET A 203 2.24 -19.28 10.33
N GLN A 204 2.36 -18.15 9.63
CA GLN A 204 3.49 -17.23 9.75
C GLN A 204 3.55 -16.63 11.17
N THR A 205 2.43 -16.12 11.70
CA THR A 205 2.39 -15.58 13.07
C THR A 205 2.72 -16.63 14.14
N LEU A 206 2.28 -17.88 13.94
CA LEU A 206 2.61 -19.01 14.80
C LEU A 206 4.10 -19.37 14.74
N TYR A 207 4.72 -19.28 13.57
CA TYR A 207 6.16 -19.49 13.40
C TYR A 207 6.99 -18.39 14.05
N ASP A 208 6.59 -17.13 13.88
CA ASP A 208 7.26 -15.99 14.50
C ASP A 208 7.16 -16.05 16.03
N LEU A 209 6.00 -16.46 16.57
CA LEU A 209 5.84 -16.76 18.00
C LEU A 209 6.78 -17.90 18.44
N TYR A 210 6.83 -19.01 17.71
CA TYR A 210 7.73 -20.12 18.01
C TYR A 210 9.21 -19.68 18.05
N LYS A 211 9.63 -18.84 17.10
CA LYS A 211 10.99 -18.30 17.05
C LYS A 211 11.29 -17.44 18.28
N SER A 212 10.42 -16.51 18.63
CA SER A 212 10.59 -15.65 19.82
C SER A 212 10.61 -16.47 21.11
N LEU A 213 9.79 -17.52 21.22
CA LEU A 213 9.82 -18.42 22.38
C LEU A 213 11.13 -19.21 22.47
N LYS A 214 11.70 -19.63 21.34
CA LYS A 214 13.03 -20.27 21.33
C LYS A 214 14.17 -19.32 21.68
N GLU A 215 14.11 -18.08 21.22
CA GLU A 215 15.08 -17.04 21.61
C GLU A 215 15.03 -16.78 23.12
N TYR A 216 13.83 -16.77 23.70
CA TYR A 216 13.65 -16.71 25.14
C TYR A 216 14.21 -17.95 25.86
N ASP A 217 13.88 -19.16 25.39
CA ASP A 217 14.38 -20.42 25.98
C ASP A 217 15.92 -20.49 25.95
N ALA A 218 16.55 -19.94 24.91
CA ALA A 218 18.01 -19.89 24.77
C ALA A 218 18.69 -19.03 25.85
N CYS A 219 17.97 -18.09 26.47
CA CYS A 219 18.49 -17.28 27.57
C CYS A 219 18.71 -18.09 28.86
N ASN A 220 18.24 -19.34 28.94
CA ASN A 220 18.48 -20.29 30.03
C ASN A 220 18.25 -19.71 31.46
N LEU A 221 17.28 -18.81 31.61
CA LEU A 221 16.94 -18.27 32.93
C LEU A 221 16.30 -19.36 33.80
N THR A 222 16.79 -19.47 35.04
CA THR A 222 16.23 -20.38 36.03
C THR A 222 15.53 -19.57 37.12
N ALA A 223 14.58 -20.21 37.82
CA ALA A 223 14.00 -19.59 39.01
C ALA A 223 15.07 -19.25 40.05
N GLU A 224 16.18 -19.99 40.06
CA GLU A 224 17.30 -19.78 40.98
C GLU A 224 18.13 -18.55 40.63
N THR A 225 18.38 -18.27 39.34
CA THR A 225 19.08 -17.05 38.94
C THR A 225 18.26 -15.81 39.30
N LEU A 226 16.94 -15.82 39.08
CA LEU A 226 16.07 -14.70 39.47
C LEU A 226 15.98 -14.53 41.00
N ARG A 227 15.95 -15.63 41.76
CA ARG A 227 16.00 -15.58 43.23
C ARG A 227 17.32 -15.03 43.73
N THR A 228 18.44 -15.42 43.10
CA THR A 228 19.77 -14.91 43.44
C THR A 228 19.84 -13.41 43.22
N VAL A 229 19.34 -12.90 42.09
CA VAL A 229 19.29 -11.45 41.81
C VAL A 229 18.41 -10.74 42.85
N HIS A 230 17.19 -11.23 43.09
CA HIS A 230 16.27 -10.63 44.07
C HIS A 230 16.86 -10.61 45.48
N ASN A 231 17.52 -11.69 45.90
CA ASN A 231 18.15 -11.77 47.21
C ASN A 231 19.37 -10.88 47.33
N ASN A 232 20.07 -10.56 46.24
CA ASN A 232 21.25 -9.71 46.28
C ASN A 232 20.92 -8.21 46.35
N ILE A 233 19.74 -7.77 45.88
CA ILE A 233 19.32 -6.36 45.82
C ILE A 233 18.55 -5.86 47.06
N LYS A 234 18.24 -6.74 48.01
CA LYS A 234 17.50 -6.43 49.25
C LYS A 234 18.37 -5.70 50.28
N HIS A 235 17.73 -5.01 51.23
CA HIS A 235 18.46 -4.58 52.42
C HIS A 235 19.00 -5.77 53.22
N GLY A 236 20.22 -5.63 53.77
CA GLY A 236 20.93 -6.69 54.48
C GLY A 236 21.49 -7.80 53.60
N ALA A 237 21.46 -7.63 52.27
CA ALA A 237 21.93 -8.62 51.30
C ALA A 237 23.42 -8.52 50.96
N LYS A 238 23.86 -9.39 50.03
CA LYS A 238 25.24 -9.46 49.50
C LYS A 238 25.76 -8.11 49.00
N TYR A 239 24.97 -7.33 48.23
CA TYR A 239 25.46 -6.06 47.66
C TYR A 239 25.58 -4.97 48.72
N GLU A 240 24.60 -4.83 49.62
CA GLU A 240 24.70 -3.87 50.72
C GLU A 240 25.88 -4.21 51.65
N GLY A 241 26.03 -5.48 52.04
CA GLY A 241 27.14 -5.91 52.89
C GLY A 241 28.51 -5.68 52.25
N ALA A 242 28.64 -5.94 50.95
CA ALA A 242 29.88 -5.67 50.22
C ALA A 242 30.16 -4.16 50.11
N TYR A 243 29.13 -3.33 49.85
CA TYR A 243 29.28 -1.88 49.79
C TYR A 243 29.54 -1.25 51.15
N ARG A 244 29.06 -1.85 52.24
CA ARG A 244 29.36 -1.46 53.62
C ARG A 244 30.85 -1.67 53.95
N GLU A 245 31.39 -2.82 53.56
CA GLU A 245 32.84 -3.09 53.69
C GLU A 245 33.69 -2.21 52.78
N ILE A 246 33.23 -1.94 51.55
CA ILE A 246 33.87 -0.97 50.64
C ILE A 246 33.87 0.44 51.26
N HIS A 247 32.74 0.89 51.79
CA HIS A 247 32.59 2.20 52.45
C HIS A 247 33.57 2.36 53.61
N LYS A 248 33.60 1.37 54.50
CA LYS A 248 34.54 1.30 55.63
C LYS A 248 35.99 1.37 55.17
N ASN A 249 36.37 0.59 54.15
CA ASN A 249 37.73 0.58 53.63
C ASN A 249 38.12 1.90 52.94
N ILE A 250 37.20 2.57 52.26
CA ILE A 250 37.46 3.87 51.63
C ILE A 250 37.70 4.95 52.69
N ILE A 251 36.85 5.00 53.73
CA ILE A 251 36.98 5.96 54.84
C ILE A 251 38.26 5.70 55.63
N SER A 252 38.50 4.46 56.06
CA SER A 252 39.65 4.15 56.93
C SER A 252 40.98 4.24 56.19
N ASN A 253 41.06 3.84 54.91
CA ASN A 253 42.34 3.62 54.24
C ASN A 253 42.58 4.47 52.97
N ALA A 254 41.55 4.70 52.14
CA ALA A 254 41.76 5.30 50.81
C ALA A 254 41.85 6.83 50.84
N ILE A 255 40.86 7.51 51.43
CA ILE A 255 40.79 8.99 51.45
C ILE A 255 42.01 9.60 52.17
N ASN A 256 42.47 8.95 53.25
CA ASN A 256 43.47 9.49 54.16
C ASN A 256 44.93 9.27 53.70
N THR A 257 45.19 8.40 52.71
CA THR A 257 46.57 8.02 52.34
C THR A 257 46.94 8.36 50.90
N GLU A 258 46.15 9.20 50.21
CA GLU A 258 46.30 9.57 48.79
C GLU A 258 47.67 10.17 48.46
N TRP A 259 48.18 11.07 49.31
CA TRP A 259 49.48 11.72 49.11
C TRP A 259 50.68 10.83 49.47
N TYR A 260 50.45 9.67 50.11
CA TYR A 260 51.51 8.82 50.64
C TYR A 260 51.90 7.71 49.66
N ASN A 261 52.95 7.99 48.88
CA ASN A 261 53.50 7.10 47.86
C ASN A 261 54.72 6.30 48.34
N SER A 262 54.67 5.79 49.57
CA SER A 262 55.71 5.00 50.28
C SER A 262 56.91 5.76 50.87
N GLU A 263 57.16 7.02 50.52
CA GLU A 263 58.31 7.77 51.05
C GLU A 263 57.85 8.97 51.89
N TYR A 264 57.75 8.73 53.20
CA TYR A 264 57.78 9.79 54.21
C TYR A 264 59.23 9.94 54.66
N GLU A 265 59.88 11.01 54.22
CA GLU A 265 61.23 11.34 54.67
C GLU A 265 61.13 12.08 56.00
N LYS A 266 61.62 11.44 57.05
CA LYS A 266 61.76 12.06 58.37
C LYS A 266 62.63 13.31 58.26
N THR A 267 62.13 14.43 58.73
CA THR A 267 62.90 15.68 58.72
C THR A 267 63.97 15.61 59.81
N SER A 268 65.24 15.59 59.42
CA SER A 268 66.36 15.55 60.37
C SER A 268 66.57 16.91 61.04
N PHE A 269 65.72 17.28 61.99
CA PHE A 269 65.91 18.52 62.75
C PHE A 269 67.31 18.53 63.41
N PRO A 270 68.06 19.63 63.26
CA PRO A 270 69.44 19.69 63.69
C PRO A 270 69.56 19.52 65.20
N THR A 271 70.48 18.66 65.63
CA THR A 271 71.03 18.69 66.99
C THR A 271 72.06 19.81 67.07
N ALA A 272 72.31 20.37 68.26
CA ALA A 272 73.15 21.55 68.54
C ALA A 272 74.64 21.48 68.11
N ASN A 273 75.00 20.75 67.04
CA ASN A 273 76.32 20.70 66.43
C ASN A 273 76.17 20.43 64.92
N LEU A 274 75.99 21.49 64.12
CA LEU A 274 76.21 21.43 62.66
C LEU A 274 77.63 21.93 62.34
N ALA A 275 78.56 21.02 62.09
CA ALA A 275 79.89 21.38 61.59
C ALA A 275 79.84 21.57 60.07
N GLY A 276 79.99 22.81 59.56
CA GLY A 276 80.06 23.02 58.11
C GLY A 276 80.25 24.46 57.65
N ALA A 277 81.51 24.79 57.29
CA ALA A 277 81.97 25.87 56.41
C ALA A 277 81.53 27.32 56.75
N ALA A 278 82.24 27.94 57.70
CA ALA A 278 82.21 29.39 57.90
C ALA A 278 82.82 30.15 56.70
N LYS A 279 82.02 30.97 56.00
CA LYS A 279 82.54 31.98 55.07
C LYS A 279 82.86 33.25 55.85
N LEU A 280 84.13 33.42 56.21
CA LEU A 280 84.62 34.65 56.81
C LEU A 280 84.68 35.76 55.76
N LYS A 281 83.93 36.84 55.98
CA LYS A 281 84.28 38.15 55.39
C LYS A 281 85.27 38.82 56.34
N SER A 282 86.44 39.16 55.84
CA SER A 282 87.47 39.87 56.59
C SER A 282 87.69 41.25 56.00
N THR A 283 87.89 42.24 56.86
CA THR A 283 88.11 43.63 56.48
C THR A 283 89.60 43.92 56.63
N LYS A 284 90.25 44.49 55.61
CA LYS A 284 91.71 44.75 55.66
C LYS A 284 91.97 45.99 56.53
N ALA A 285 92.75 45.83 57.59
CA ALA A 285 93.21 46.93 58.43
C ALA A 285 94.73 47.05 58.38
N THR A 286 95.23 48.27 58.54
CA THR A 286 96.66 48.56 58.50
C THR A 286 97.20 48.63 59.93
N VAL A 287 98.12 47.73 60.29
CA VAL A 287 98.72 47.67 61.62
C VAL A 287 100.18 48.13 61.53
N THR A 288 100.57 49.07 62.37
CA THR A 288 101.94 49.62 62.44
C THR A 288 102.57 49.19 63.75
N SER A 289 103.72 48.50 63.69
CA SER A 289 104.50 48.12 64.86
C SER A 289 105.95 48.58 64.66
N GLY A 290 106.36 49.64 65.36
CA GLY A 290 107.61 50.34 65.08
C GLY A 290 107.61 50.97 63.67
N ASP A 291 108.76 50.97 62.98
CA ASP A 291 108.93 51.62 61.66
C ASP A 291 108.37 50.79 60.47
N SER A 292 107.47 49.81 60.71
CA SER A 292 106.91 48.93 59.66
C SER A 292 105.39 48.85 59.70
N THR A 293 104.76 49.03 58.53
CA THR A 293 103.31 49.03 58.33
C THR A 293 102.88 47.81 57.51
N ILE A 294 101.97 46.96 58.03
CA ILE A 294 101.49 45.73 57.36
C ILE A 294 99.95 45.72 57.28
N GLN A 295 99.39 45.24 56.16
CA GLN A 295 97.93 45.05 55.99
C GLN A 295 97.53 43.66 56.53
N VAL A 296 96.64 43.61 57.52
CA VAL A 296 96.14 42.37 58.12
C VAL A 296 94.61 42.33 58.05
N SER A 297 94.04 41.17 57.71
CA SER A 297 92.58 40.97 57.66
C SER A 297 92.01 40.82 59.07
N VAL A 298 91.16 41.77 59.48
CA VAL A 298 90.43 41.78 60.75
C VAL A 298 89.06 41.11 60.57
N PRO A 299 88.66 40.18 61.46
CA PRO A 299 87.30 39.63 61.46
C PRO A 299 86.25 40.71 61.79
N ASP A 300 85.20 40.86 60.97
CA ASP A 300 84.12 41.83 61.20
C ASP A 300 83.04 41.24 62.14
N VAL A 301 83.13 41.61 63.41
CA VAL A 301 82.25 41.10 64.48
C VAL A 301 80.85 41.70 64.39
N GLN A 302 80.69 42.97 64.01
CA GLN A 302 79.38 43.63 63.90
C GLN A 302 78.57 43.07 62.73
N ALA A 303 79.19 42.83 61.58
CA ALA A 303 78.51 42.21 60.44
C ALA A 303 78.06 40.76 60.75
N ALA A 304 78.88 40.02 61.49
CA ALA A 304 78.52 38.67 61.96
C ALA A 304 77.37 38.70 62.99
N ALA A 305 77.35 39.67 63.91
CA ALA A 305 76.25 39.88 64.86
C ALA A 305 74.93 40.23 64.14
N ASN A 306 74.97 41.16 63.19
CA ASN A 306 73.82 41.54 62.36
C ASN A 306 73.27 40.36 61.55
N ALA A 307 74.15 39.50 61.02
CA ALA A 307 73.75 38.28 60.33
C ALA A 307 73.06 37.27 61.27
N LEU A 308 73.55 37.10 62.50
CA LEU A 308 72.91 36.25 63.51
C LEU A 308 71.51 36.78 63.90
N ILE A 309 71.38 38.09 64.09
CA ILE A 309 70.12 38.72 64.48
C ILE A 309 69.07 38.63 63.37
N ASN A 310 69.48 38.86 62.13
CA ASN A 310 68.61 38.65 60.98
C ASN A 310 68.17 37.18 60.86
N ALA A 311 69.09 36.23 61.09
CA ALA A 311 68.76 34.81 61.09
C ALA A 311 67.82 34.43 62.25
N TYR A 312 67.95 35.05 63.43
CA TYR A 312 67.05 34.86 64.57
C TYR A 312 65.64 35.37 64.28
N LYS A 313 65.51 36.54 63.63
CA LYS A 313 64.21 37.06 63.19
C LYS A 313 63.50 36.12 62.23
N VAL A 314 64.23 35.64 61.22
CA VAL A 314 63.71 34.64 60.26
C VAL A 314 63.28 33.35 60.94
N TYR A 315 64.03 32.91 61.96
CA TYR A 315 63.62 31.77 62.81
C TYR A 315 62.32 32.04 63.57
N LYS A 316 62.15 33.21 64.19
CA LYS A 316 60.93 33.57 64.96
C LYS A 316 59.68 33.66 64.09
N ASP A 317 59.81 34.24 62.89
CA ASP A 317 58.74 34.25 61.88
C ASP A 317 58.41 32.81 61.42
N GLY A 318 59.44 31.99 61.28
CA GLY A 318 59.36 30.54 61.05
C GLY A 318 58.58 29.78 62.12
N VAL A 319 58.87 30.05 63.40
CA VAL A 319 58.15 29.47 64.55
C VAL A 319 56.66 29.80 64.50
N THR A 320 56.31 31.05 64.20
CA THR A 320 54.90 31.46 64.11
C THR A 320 54.20 30.74 62.95
N THR A 321 54.87 30.61 61.81
CA THR A 321 54.34 29.93 60.62
C THR A 321 54.15 28.43 60.85
N VAL A 322 55.12 27.75 61.46
CA VAL A 322 55.06 26.31 61.73
C VAL A 322 53.98 25.99 62.75
N LEU A 323 53.87 26.79 63.83
CA LEU A 323 52.88 26.56 64.88
C LEU A 323 51.45 26.85 64.39
N ASN A 324 51.23 27.94 63.66
CA ASN A 324 49.92 28.23 63.05
C ASN A 324 49.52 27.13 62.05
N GLY A 325 50.47 26.63 61.25
CA GLY A 325 50.21 25.53 60.32
C GLY A 325 49.84 24.23 61.03
N LEU A 326 50.47 23.95 62.17
CA LEU A 326 50.18 22.78 63.01
C LEU A 326 48.87 22.91 63.80
N GLU A 327 48.50 24.12 64.24
CA GLU A 327 47.19 24.39 64.87
C GLU A 327 46.05 24.26 63.85
N LEU A 328 46.24 24.76 62.62
CA LEU A 328 45.24 24.67 61.55
C LEU A 328 44.96 23.22 61.12
N CYS A 329 45.95 22.33 61.18
CA CYS A 329 45.75 20.91 60.90
C CYS A 329 45.35 20.09 62.14
N GLY A 330 45.16 20.75 63.29
CA GLY A 330 44.74 20.12 64.55
C GLY A 330 45.83 19.29 65.24
N ALA A 331 47.08 19.38 64.80
CA ALA A 331 48.21 18.69 65.46
C ALA A 331 48.55 19.30 66.83
N LEU A 332 48.17 20.57 67.04
CA LEU A 332 48.38 21.30 68.28
C LEU A 332 47.05 21.80 68.87
N GLU A 333 46.92 21.67 70.19
CA GLU A 333 45.87 22.30 70.98
C GLU A 333 46.55 23.01 72.17
N SER A 334 46.32 24.31 72.32
CA SER A 334 46.97 25.12 73.38
C SER A 334 48.51 24.99 73.44
N LYS A 335 49.17 24.86 72.28
CA LYS A 335 50.63 24.66 72.10
C LYS A 335 51.18 23.32 72.58
N GLU A 336 50.33 22.32 72.83
CA GLU A 336 50.73 20.95 73.13
C GLU A 336 50.39 20.00 71.98
N CYS A 337 51.20 18.96 71.81
CA CYS A 337 50.99 17.92 70.79
C CYS A 337 49.75 17.08 71.12
N VAL A 338 48.73 17.16 70.28
CA VAL A 338 47.44 16.44 70.49
C VAL A 338 47.64 14.92 70.52
N TYR A 339 48.56 14.41 69.69
CA TYR A 339 48.89 12.98 69.63
C TYR A 339 49.45 12.43 70.95
N HIS A 340 50.16 13.26 71.72
CA HIS A 340 50.70 12.87 73.01
C HIS A 340 49.59 12.71 74.06
N ASN A 341 48.66 13.67 74.09
CA ASN A 341 47.65 13.78 75.14
C ASN A 341 46.40 12.92 74.90
N LYS A 342 46.05 12.65 73.64
CA LYS A 342 44.78 12.00 73.26
C LYS A 342 44.97 10.76 72.39
N LYS A 343 46.12 10.08 72.48
CA LYS A 343 46.49 8.94 71.62
C LYS A 343 45.38 7.88 71.49
N ASP A 344 44.77 7.47 72.60
CA ASP A 344 43.75 6.41 72.61
C ASP A 344 42.41 6.81 71.98
N GLN A 345 42.25 8.06 71.56
CA GLN A 345 41.03 8.58 70.92
C GLN A 345 41.26 9.00 69.46
N ILE A 346 42.48 8.82 68.96
CA ILE A 346 42.91 9.25 67.64
C ILE A 346 42.96 8.05 66.70
N HIS A 347 42.43 8.23 65.49
CA HIS A 347 42.62 7.26 64.42
C HIS A 347 43.95 7.52 63.72
N ASP A 348 44.97 6.71 64.02
CA ASP A 348 46.38 6.87 63.60
C ASP A 348 46.56 7.18 62.09
N ILE A 349 45.84 6.47 61.22
CA ILE A 349 45.94 6.64 59.77
C ILE A 349 45.37 7.99 59.31
N GLN A 350 44.33 8.48 59.99
CA GLN A 350 43.70 9.76 59.64
C GLN A 350 44.53 10.94 60.17
N TYR A 351 45.10 10.78 61.37
CA TYR A 351 46.09 11.72 61.89
C TYR A 351 47.30 11.83 60.96
N PHE A 352 47.83 10.70 60.50
CA PHE A 352 48.91 10.69 59.51
C PHE A 352 48.49 11.40 58.22
N GLY A 353 47.32 11.09 57.67
CA GLY A 353 46.79 11.69 56.44
C GLY A 353 46.66 13.22 56.49
N ILE A 354 46.05 13.75 57.54
CA ILE A 354 45.77 15.19 57.69
C ILE A 354 47.04 15.96 58.07
N VAL A 355 47.72 15.52 59.14
CA VAL A 355 48.90 16.23 59.67
C VAL A 355 50.10 16.02 58.77
N GLY A 356 50.40 14.78 58.39
CA GLY A 356 51.50 14.46 57.48
C GLY A 356 51.32 15.03 56.08
N GLY A 357 50.08 15.03 55.57
CA GLY A 357 49.74 15.64 54.28
C GLY A 357 49.97 17.14 54.27
N THR A 358 49.58 17.84 55.34
CA THR A 358 49.81 19.29 55.50
C THR A 358 51.30 19.60 55.65
N VAL A 359 52.01 18.82 56.47
CA VAL A 359 53.45 18.98 56.69
C VAL A 359 54.23 18.86 55.37
N LYS A 360 53.91 17.84 54.55
CA LYS A 360 54.55 17.61 53.26
C LYS A 360 54.09 18.62 52.20
N GLY A 361 52.78 18.84 52.06
CA GLY A 361 52.19 19.70 51.04
C GLY A 361 52.62 21.17 51.14
N SER A 362 52.81 21.67 52.36
CA SER A 362 53.29 23.05 52.61
C SER A 362 54.80 23.15 52.82
N ASN A 363 55.56 22.05 52.67
CA ASN A 363 56.98 21.96 53.03
C ASN A 363 57.27 22.51 54.44
N LEU A 364 56.34 22.31 55.37
CA LEU A 364 56.28 23.03 56.64
C LEU A 364 57.52 22.74 57.50
N PHE A 365 57.85 21.45 57.65
CA PHE A 365 59.03 21.01 58.43
C PHE A 365 60.34 21.31 57.72
N THR A 366 60.42 21.13 56.39
CA THR A 366 61.64 21.43 55.61
C THR A 366 62.00 22.92 55.64
N ASN A 367 61.00 23.80 55.48
CA ASN A 367 61.20 25.25 55.54
C ASN A 367 61.63 25.68 56.95
N PHE A 368 60.98 25.15 57.98
CA PHE A 368 61.34 25.44 59.37
C PHE A 368 62.75 24.93 59.70
N GLN A 369 63.11 23.73 59.27
CA GLN A 369 64.45 23.17 59.42
C GLN A 369 65.52 24.05 58.75
N ALA A 370 65.26 24.58 57.55
CA ALA A 370 66.19 25.47 56.86
C ALA A 370 66.41 26.79 57.63
N GLN A 371 65.35 27.34 58.23
CA GLN A 371 65.42 28.55 59.06
C GLN A 371 66.22 28.31 60.35
N VAL A 372 65.99 27.18 61.02
CA VAL A 372 66.78 26.75 62.19
C VAL A 372 68.25 26.56 61.83
N ASN A 373 68.53 25.90 60.70
CA ASN A 373 69.90 25.71 60.20
C ASN A 373 70.60 27.03 59.85
N ALA A 374 69.87 28.01 59.30
CA ALA A 374 70.42 29.33 58.99
C ALA A 374 70.82 30.08 60.27
N PHE A 375 69.97 30.03 61.31
CA PHE A 375 70.31 30.56 62.64
C PHE A 375 71.54 29.87 63.23
N GLU A 376 71.56 28.54 63.22
CA GLU A 376 72.67 27.75 63.78
C GLU A 376 74.00 28.05 63.09
N ARG A 377 74.00 28.16 61.75
CA ARG A 377 75.19 28.56 60.99
C ARG A 377 75.63 29.98 61.30
N ALA A 378 74.70 30.92 61.43
CA ALA A 378 75.02 32.30 61.77
C ALA A 378 75.61 32.40 63.19
N TYR A 379 75.10 31.61 64.13
CA TYR A 379 75.59 31.52 65.50
C TYR A 379 77.03 30.98 65.53
N LEU A 380 77.28 29.86 64.87
CA LEU A 380 78.62 29.26 64.80
C LEU A 380 79.61 30.18 64.07
N ASN A 381 79.17 30.88 63.02
CA ASN A 381 80.01 31.86 62.32
C ASN A 381 80.37 33.04 63.24
N TYR A 382 79.42 33.50 64.05
CA TYR A 382 79.66 34.54 65.04
C TYR A 382 80.63 34.06 66.14
N GLU A 383 80.43 32.88 66.71
CA GLU A 383 81.33 32.29 67.71
C GLU A 383 82.77 32.14 67.19
N VAL A 384 82.93 31.66 65.96
CA VAL A 384 84.26 31.53 65.31
C VAL A 384 84.89 32.89 65.04
N THR A 385 84.10 33.88 64.59
CA THR A 385 84.57 35.26 64.40
C THR A 385 85.07 35.86 65.72
N CYS A 386 84.34 35.68 66.82
CA CYS A 386 84.77 36.11 68.15
C CYS A 386 86.06 35.41 68.63
N LYS A 387 86.22 34.10 68.40
CA LYS A 387 87.44 33.35 68.75
C LYS A 387 88.65 33.83 67.94
N LYS A 388 88.49 34.01 66.63
CA LYS A 388 89.55 34.51 65.74
C LYS A 388 89.91 35.96 66.04
N MET A 389 88.93 36.78 66.44
CA MET A 389 89.20 38.13 66.91
C MET A 389 90.08 38.08 68.16
N LYS A 390 89.75 37.28 69.17
CA LYS A 390 90.61 37.10 70.36
C LYS A 390 92.04 36.62 70.03
N GLU A 391 92.19 35.71 69.08
CA GLU A 391 93.53 35.30 68.59
C GLU A 391 94.26 36.44 67.89
N PHE A 392 93.56 37.26 67.10
CA PHE A 392 94.09 38.46 66.48
C PHE A 392 94.55 39.48 67.52
N GLU A 393 93.75 39.74 68.57
CA GLU A 393 94.13 40.63 69.68
C GLU A 393 95.40 40.15 70.39
N LYS A 394 95.50 38.83 70.64
CA LYS A 394 96.67 38.22 71.28
C LYS A 394 97.94 38.34 70.44
N ASN A 395 97.83 38.21 69.11
CA ASN A 395 98.97 38.23 68.19
C ASN A 395 99.44 39.65 67.83
N TYR A 396 98.55 40.64 67.84
CA TYR A 396 98.84 42.00 67.34
C TYR A 396 98.59 43.12 68.37
N GLY A 397 98.12 42.81 69.59
CA GLY A 397 97.96 43.78 70.68
C GLY A 397 96.84 44.82 70.50
N TYR A 398 95.99 44.66 69.48
CA TYR A 398 94.82 45.50 69.22
C TYR A 398 93.62 44.94 69.98
N GLY A 399 93.00 45.69 70.89
CA GLY A 399 91.78 45.28 71.60
C GLY A 399 90.50 45.66 70.85
N TYR A 400 89.37 45.02 71.18
CA TYR A 400 88.02 45.29 70.69
C TYR A 400 87.77 46.81 70.64
N SER A 401 87.78 47.42 69.46
CA SER A 401 87.64 48.88 69.37
C SER A 401 86.21 49.37 69.30
N ASP A 402 85.21 48.50 69.08
CA ASP A 402 83.80 48.89 69.01
C ASP A 402 82.89 47.85 69.73
N ASP A 403 82.07 48.33 70.67
CA ASP A 403 80.95 47.56 71.21
C ASP A 403 79.92 47.28 70.11
N ILE A 404 79.17 46.17 70.23
CA ILE A 404 78.19 45.80 69.22
C ILE A 404 76.99 46.71 69.36
N SER A 405 76.74 47.53 68.34
CA SER A 405 75.57 48.40 68.28
C SER A 405 74.31 47.60 67.96
N LEU A 406 73.27 47.78 68.78
CA LEU A 406 71.97 47.12 68.68
C LEU A 406 70.81 48.13 68.50
N GLU A 407 71.10 49.38 68.15
CA GLU A 407 70.15 50.53 68.19
C GLU A 407 68.85 50.33 67.40
N TRP A 408 68.79 49.38 66.44
CA TRP A 408 67.62 49.14 65.57
C TRP A 408 67.14 47.68 65.54
N GLN A 409 67.45 46.86 66.55
CA GLN A 409 67.18 45.40 66.56
C GLN A 409 66.35 44.94 67.77
N SER A 410 65.08 45.36 67.82
CA SER A 410 64.18 45.19 68.97
C SER A 410 63.85 43.74 69.32
N ASP A 411 63.60 42.87 68.34
CA ASP A 411 63.11 41.50 68.60
C ASP A 411 64.15 40.64 69.32
N PHE A 412 65.39 40.66 68.85
CA PHE A 412 66.50 39.96 69.48
C PHE A 412 66.83 40.55 70.85
N ARG A 413 66.85 41.89 70.98
CA ARG A 413 67.15 42.60 72.23
C ARG A 413 66.13 42.29 73.33
N ASN A 414 64.84 42.26 72.98
CA ASN A 414 63.74 41.95 73.90
C ASN A 414 63.79 40.49 74.37
N ASP A 415 63.96 39.54 73.44
CA ASP A 415 63.98 38.12 73.77
C ASP A 415 65.28 37.71 74.50
N ALA A 416 66.41 38.36 74.19
CA ALA A 416 67.69 38.21 74.89
C ALA A 416 67.76 38.93 76.25
N ARG A 417 66.75 39.77 76.57
CA ARG A 417 66.68 40.62 77.77
C ARG A 417 67.87 41.58 77.93
N LEU A 418 68.25 42.25 76.84
CA LEU A 418 69.35 43.23 76.82
C LEU A 418 68.79 44.65 77.03
N THR A 419 69.13 45.31 78.14
CA THR A 419 68.67 46.68 78.45
C THR A 419 69.55 47.76 77.84
N GLU A 420 70.77 47.45 77.44
CA GLU A 420 71.77 48.39 76.88
C GLU A 420 71.73 48.38 75.34
N THR A 421 72.05 49.52 74.70
CA THR A 421 72.05 49.71 73.24
C THR A 421 73.36 49.30 72.57
N GLU A 422 74.39 49.10 73.37
CA GLU A 422 75.73 48.65 73.01
C GLU A 422 76.11 47.52 73.97
N CYS A 423 76.72 46.46 73.46
CA CYS A 423 77.03 45.26 74.24
C CYS A 423 78.40 44.70 73.83
N SER A 424 79.17 44.24 74.82
CA SER A 424 80.45 43.62 74.52
C SER A 424 80.24 42.32 73.72
N PRO A 425 81.13 42.00 72.77
CA PRO A 425 81.03 40.77 71.97
C PRO A 425 80.94 39.47 72.80
N GLU A 426 81.52 39.45 74.00
CA GLU A 426 81.43 38.32 74.93
C GLU A 426 80.05 38.23 75.60
N ALA A 427 79.51 39.36 76.06
CA ALA A 427 78.17 39.40 76.64
C ALA A 427 77.10 39.08 75.59
N PHE A 428 77.28 39.54 74.34
CA PHE A 428 76.40 39.20 73.23
C PHE A 428 76.44 37.69 72.90
N LEU A 429 77.62 37.08 72.92
CA LEU A 429 77.78 35.63 72.73
C LEU A 429 77.08 34.82 73.85
N ASP A 430 77.19 35.23 75.12
CA ASP A 430 76.51 34.55 76.25
C ASP A 430 74.97 34.60 76.12
N LYS A 431 74.43 35.77 75.73
CA LYS A 431 72.99 35.92 75.46
C LYS A 431 72.54 35.12 74.25
N ALA A 432 73.29 35.14 73.16
CA ALA A 432 73.03 34.31 71.99
C ALA A 432 73.08 32.80 72.35
N THR A 433 73.99 32.39 73.24
CA THR A 433 74.09 31.01 73.76
C THR A 433 72.85 30.63 74.55
N THR A 434 72.32 31.54 75.37
CA THR A 434 71.10 31.33 76.15
C THR A 434 69.86 31.21 75.25
N LEU A 435 69.73 32.09 74.25
CA LEU A 435 68.67 32.01 73.23
C LEU A 435 68.75 30.70 72.45
N ARG A 436 69.94 30.31 71.99
CA ARG A 436 70.18 29.04 71.32
C ARG A 436 69.77 27.84 72.18
N ARG A 437 70.05 27.86 73.49
CA ARG A 437 69.59 26.81 74.41
C ARG A 437 68.07 26.72 74.49
N GLY A 438 67.37 27.86 74.48
CA GLY A 438 65.91 27.92 74.46
C GLY A 438 65.28 27.38 73.17
N ILE A 439 65.94 27.57 72.01
CA ILE A 439 65.48 27.05 70.71
C ILE A 439 65.39 25.52 70.70
N TYR A 440 66.31 24.83 71.38
CA TYR A 440 66.36 23.37 71.44
C TYR A 440 65.86 22.76 72.75
N GLY A 441 65.35 23.57 73.68
CA GLY A 441 64.86 23.12 74.99
C GLY A 441 63.51 22.42 74.92
N ASP A 442 63.16 21.72 76.00
CA ASP A 442 61.85 21.07 76.14
C ASP A 442 60.72 22.10 76.07
N GLY A 443 59.67 21.81 75.28
CA GLY A 443 58.56 22.73 75.01
C GLY A 443 58.81 23.78 73.92
N SER A 444 59.97 23.74 73.25
CA SER A 444 60.23 24.61 72.09
C SER A 444 59.50 24.12 70.82
N ALA A 445 59.35 25.02 69.84
CA ALA A 445 58.80 24.65 68.53
C ALA A 445 59.63 23.58 67.80
N VAL A 446 60.95 23.51 68.05
CA VAL A 446 61.82 22.48 67.47
C VAL A 446 61.57 21.11 68.12
N ALA A 447 61.40 21.07 69.44
CA ALA A 447 61.06 19.84 70.17
C ALA A 447 59.68 19.30 69.75
N LEU A 448 58.67 20.16 69.68
CA LEU A 448 57.32 19.80 69.23
C LEU A 448 57.30 19.27 67.79
N CYS A 449 57.97 19.95 66.85
CA CYS A 449 58.08 19.48 65.46
C CYS A 449 58.78 18.12 65.38
N LYS A 450 59.82 17.88 66.19
CA LYS A 450 60.53 16.60 66.24
C LYS A 450 59.64 15.48 66.77
N ASP A 451 58.84 15.74 67.80
CA ASP A 451 57.92 14.75 68.37
C ASP A 451 56.81 14.39 67.37
N ILE A 452 56.21 15.39 66.72
CA ILE A 452 55.22 15.16 65.66
C ILE A 452 55.83 14.38 64.49
N ASP A 453 57.03 14.75 64.03
CA ASP A 453 57.74 14.05 62.96
C ASP A 453 58.09 12.59 63.33
N ASN A 454 58.45 12.32 64.59
CA ASN A 454 58.65 10.96 65.10
C ASN A 454 57.36 10.13 65.05
N HIS A 455 56.24 10.71 65.47
CA HIS A 455 54.95 10.02 65.44
C HIS A 455 54.49 9.74 64.00
N LEU A 456 54.62 10.71 63.09
CA LEU A 456 54.35 10.52 61.67
C LEU A 456 55.23 9.43 61.05
N ALA A 457 56.53 9.40 61.37
CA ALA A 457 57.44 8.35 60.91
C ALA A 457 57.09 6.96 61.48
N THR A 458 56.63 6.89 62.74
CA THR A 458 56.21 5.63 63.36
C THR A 458 54.96 5.07 62.68
N ILE A 459 53.97 5.93 62.41
CA ILE A 459 52.74 5.53 61.72
C ILE A 459 53.06 5.16 60.27
N ALA A 460 53.88 5.94 59.55
CA ALA A 460 54.37 5.58 58.23
C ALA A 460 55.07 4.22 58.20
N GLY A 461 55.85 3.90 59.25
CA GLY A 461 56.51 2.61 59.46
C GLY A 461 55.55 1.41 59.46
N SER A 462 54.33 1.59 60.01
CA SER A 462 53.29 0.57 60.01
C SER A 462 52.62 0.35 58.65
N ILE A 463 52.84 1.27 57.69
CA ILE A 463 52.23 1.28 56.35
C ILE A 463 53.23 0.76 55.27
N ILE A 464 54.50 0.52 55.65
CA ILE A 464 55.59 0.09 54.74
C ILE A 464 55.21 -1.14 53.92
N GLY A 465 55.54 -1.11 52.62
CA GLY A 465 55.36 -2.23 51.68
C GLY A 465 54.00 -2.28 50.98
N LYS A 466 53.11 -1.31 51.23
CA LYS A 466 51.84 -1.15 50.50
C LYS A 466 51.87 0.20 49.81
N THR A 467 51.86 0.27 48.49
CA THR A 467 51.71 1.56 47.77
C THR A 467 50.26 2.06 47.86
N TYR A 468 50.01 3.34 47.55
CA TYR A 468 48.63 3.85 47.45
C TYR A 468 47.81 3.04 46.45
N THR A 469 48.43 2.65 45.34
CA THR A 469 47.82 1.78 44.34
C THR A 469 47.55 0.37 44.87
N ASP A 470 48.42 -0.22 45.69
CA ASP A 470 48.16 -1.53 46.31
C ASP A 470 47.03 -1.49 47.33
N ARG A 471 46.93 -0.42 48.14
CA ARG A 471 45.86 -0.23 49.15
C ARG A 471 44.48 -0.03 48.50
N THR A 472 44.45 0.64 47.35
CA THR A 472 43.20 0.96 46.63
C THR A 472 42.78 -0.12 45.64
N ARG A 473 43.71 -0.97 45.16
CA ARG A 473 43.43 -2.05 44.20
C ARG A 473 42.39 -3.05 44.69
N SER A 474 42.41 -3.43 45.97
CA SER A 474 41.42 -4.36 46.53
C SER A 474 40.01 -3.79 46.54
N VAL A 475 39.87 -2.49 46.81
CA VAL A 475 38.58 -1.77 46.78
C VAL A 475 38.11 -1.60 45.34
N ALA A 476 38.99 -1.16 44.45
CA ALA A 476 38.69 -1.01 43.03
C ALA A 476 38.24 -2.33 42.39
N ASN A 477 38.95 -3.44 42.65
CA ASN A 477 38.57 -4.76 42.16
C ASN A 477 37.21 -5.24 42.71
N SER A 478 36.89 -4.89 43.96
CA SER A 478 35.60 -5.27 44.57
C SER A 478 34.44 -4.48 43.96
N ILE A 479 34.63 -3.17 43.70
CA ILE A 479 33.68 -2.33 42.98
C ILE A 479 33.48 -2.86 41.55
N SER A 480 34.57 -3.10 40.80
CA SER A 480 34.51 -3.61 39.43
C SER A 480 33.82 -4.96 39.33
N LYS A 481 34.12 -5.91 40.23
CA LYS A 481 33.48 -7.24 40.24
C LYS A 481 31.97 -7.15 40.41
N ILE A 482 31.49 -6.28 41.31
CA ILE A 482 30.05 -6.11 41.55
C ILE A 482 29.40 -5.39 40.36
N SER A 483 30.06 -4.37 39.79
CA SER A 483 29.60 -3.67 38.58
C SER A 483 29.46 -4.62 37.39
N GLU A 484 30.46 -5.49 37.14
CA GLU A 484 30.44 -6.50 36.08
C GLU A 484 29.33 -7.54 36.31
N GLU A 485 29.15 -8.01 37.54
CA GLU A 485 28.08 -8.95 37.92
C GLU A 485 26.68 -8.37 37.64
N ILE A 486 26.45 -7.11 38.04
CA ILE A 486 25.19 -6.39 37.81
C ILE A 486 24.95 -6.15 36.32
N LYS A 487 25.98 -5.72 35.57
CA LYS A 487 25.90 -5.53 34.11
C LYS A 487 25.59 -6.83 33.37
N GLY A 488 26.18 -7.95 33.81
CA GLY A 488 25.88 -9.27 33.27
C GLY A 488 24.41 -9.68 33.49
N TYR A 489 23.90 -9.49 34.72
CA TYR A 489 22.49 -9.75 35.02
C TYR A 489 21.55 -8.85 34.22
N LYS A 490 21.82 -7.55 34.16
CA LYS A 490 21.01 -6.58 33.41
C LYS A 490 20.96 -6.90 31.92
N THR A 491 22.09 -7.25 31.31
CA THR A 491 22.15 -7.64 29.88
C THR A 491 21.30 -8.89 29.61
N THR A 492 21.41 -9.90 30.48
CA THR A 492 20.65 -11.15 30.35
C THR A 492 19.15 -10.92 30.54
N LEU A 493 18.76 -10.12 31.54
CA LEU A 493 17.36 -9.80 31.83
C LEU A 493 16.74 -8.90 30.75
N ASP A 494 17.48 -7.91 30.24
CA ASP A 494 17.04 -7.03 29.14
C ASP A 494 16.82 -7.80 27.84
N THR A 495 17.76 -8.70 27.50
CA THR A 495 17.62 -9.59 26.32
C THR A 495 16.37 -10.47 26.45
N ALA A 496 16.15 -11.04 27.64
CA ALA A 496 14.97 -11.86 27.91
C ALA A 496 13.66 -11.05 27.90
N SER A 497 13.65 -9.83 28.45
CA SER A 497 12.47 -8.95 28.44
C SER A 497 12.09 -8.56 27.01
N LYS A 498 13.07 -8.18 26.17
CA LYS A 498 12.84 -7.88 24.74
C LYS A 498 12.31 -9.06 23.93
N ALA A 499 12.83 -10.26 24.20
CA ALA A 499 12.32 -11.49 23.57
C ALA A 499 10.87 -11.78 23.99
N LEU A 500 10.52 -11.55 25.27
CA LEU A 500 9.16 -11.70 25.79
C LEU A 500 8.20 -10.63 25.24
N ASP A 501 8.65 -9.38 25.08
CA ASP A 501 7.86 -8.32 24.42
C ASP A 501 7.43 -8.75 23.02
N THR A 502 8.39 -9.23 22.23
CA THR A 502 8.14 -9.71 20.87
C THR A 502 7.20 -10.91 20.88
N ALA A 503 7.40 -11.86 21.80
CA ALA A 503 6.53 -13.02 21.96
C ALA A 503 5.09 -12.65 22.37
N LEU A 504 4.91 -11.66 23.25
CA LEU A 504 3.58 -11.20 23.68
C LEU A 504 2.83 -10.52 22.54
N VAL A 505 3.50 -9.67 21.75
CA VAL A 505 2.92 -9.06 20.55
C VAL A 505 2.48 -10.14 19.56
N ASN A 506 3.36 -11.11 19.27
CA ASN A 506 3.04 -12.20 18.35
C ASN A 506 1.91 -13.09 18.89
N ALA A 507 1.86 -13.37 20.19
CA ALA A 507 0.79 -14.14 20.81
C ALA A 507 -0.57 -13.42 20.78
N GLY A 508 -0.59 -12.09 20.93
CA GLY A 508 -1.80 -11.28 20.74
C GLY A 508 -2.32 -11.37 19.30
N ASN A 509 -1.41 -11.22 18.33
CA ASN A 509 -1.76 -11.30 16.90
C ASN A 509 -2.29 -12.69 16.48
N VAL A 510 -1.89 -13.76 17.17
CA VAL A 510 -2.40 -15.12 16.90
C VAL A 510 -3.90 -15.22 17.13
N LEU A 511 -4.46 -14.53 18.13
CA LEU A 511 -5.91 -14.57 18.39
C LEU A 511 -6.71 -13.93 17.24
N ASP A 512 -6.27 -12.76 16.78
CA ASP A 512 -6.88 -12.06 15.65
C ASP A 512 -6.75 -12.87 14.35
N ALA A 513 -5.57 -13.46 14.11
CA ALA A 513 -5.35 -14.32 12.96
C ALA A 513 -6.18 -15.62 13.03
N LEU A 514 -6.40 -16.19 14.22
CA LEU A 514 -7.28 -17.35 14.42
C LEU A 514 -8.74 -17.01 14.14
N ASN A 515 -9.21 -15.83 14.55
CA ASN A 515 -10.54 -15.33 14.23
C ASN A 515 -10.71 -15.11 12.73
N GLY A 516 -9.69 -14.55 12.05
CA GLY A 516 -9.64 -14.42 10.60
C GLY A 516 -9.74 -15.77 9.89
N TYR A 517 -9.01 -16.78 10.37
CA TYR A 517 -9.07 -18.15 9.86
C TYR A 517 -10.46 -18.78 10.01
N LYS A 518 -11.08 -18.70 11.19
CA LYS A 518 -12.43 -19.23 11.45
C LYS A 518 -13.47 -18.56 10.56
N THR A 519 -13.46 -17.22 10.50
CA THR A 519 -14.37 -16.43 9.67
C THR A 519 -14.19 -16.74 8.19
N GLY A 520 -12.94 -16.91 7.74
CA GLY A 520 -12.62 -17.31 6.37
C GLY A 520 -13.18 -18.68 6.02
N LEU A 521 -13.07 -19.65 6.94
CA LEU A 521 -13.63 -20.99 6.76
C LEU A 521 -15.16 -20.96 6.69
N ASP A 522 -15.82 -20.20 7.56
CA ASP A 522 -17.27 -20.08 7.57
C ASP A 522 -17.81 -19.37 6.32
N ASN A 523 -17.07 -18.38 5.80
CA ASN A 523 -17.40 -17.71 4.54
C ASN A 523 -17.25 -18.66 3.33
N TRP A 524 -16.18 -19.46 3.28
CA TRP A 524 -16.00 -20.47 2.23
C TRP A 524 -17.07 -21.57 2.30
N ASP A 525 -17.40 -22.04 3.51
CA ASP A 525 -18.47 -23.01 3.74
C ASP A 525 -19.85 -22.48 3.34
N SER A 526 -20.13 -21.21 3.64
CA SER A 526 -21.37 -20.55 3.21
C SER A 526 -21.46 -20.41 1.68
N ALA A 527 -20.33 -20.16 1.01
CA ALA A 527 -20.28 -20.09 -0.45
C ALA A 527 -20.44 -21.48 -1.10
N ALA A 528 -19.80 -22.51 -0.56
CA ALA A 528 -19.84 -23.87 -1.08
C ALA A 528 -21.21 -24.56 -0.89
N ASN A 529 -21.96 -24.21 0.16
CA ASN A 529 -23.27 -24.80 0.48
C ASN A 529 -24.47 -23.97 -0.02
N LYS A 530 -24.27 -23.07 -1.00
CA LYS A 530 -25.40 -22.42 -1.68
C LYS A 530 -26.27 -23.46 -2.40
N ALA A 531 -27.59 -23.39 -2.21
CA ALA A 531 -28.56 -24.35 -2.75
C ALA A 531 -28.55 -24.43 -4.30
N SER A 532 -28.18 -23.35 -4.96
CA SER A 532 -28.01 -23.23 -6.41
C SER A 532 -26.81 -24.04 -6.96
N LEU A 533 -25.88 -24.45 -6.10
CA LEU A 533 -24.74 -25.33 -6.45
C LEU A 533 -25.06 -26.83 -6.30
N ASP A 534 -26.23 -27.21 -5.78
CA ASP A 534 -26.53 -28.61 -5.48
C ASP A 534 -26.64 -29.47 -6.75
N SER A 535 -27.09 -28.90 -7.86
CA SER A 535 -27.07 -29.56 -9.18
C SER A 535 -25.67 -29.67 -9.78
N ALA A 536 -24.70 -28.85 -9.32
CA ALA A 536 -23.31 -28.85 -9.78
C ALA A 536 -22.41 -29.76 -8.92
N ALA A 537 -22.88 -30.21 -7.75
CA ALA A 537 -22.18 -31.08 -6.79
C ALA A 537 -22.16 -32.57 -7.20
N GLY A 538 -22.09 -32.87 -8.50
CA GLY A 538 -21.96 -34.24 -8.99
C GLY A 538 -20.59 -34.85 -8.68
N ASN A 539 -20.49 -36.19 -8.73
CA ASN A 539 -19.29 -36.95 -8.38
C ASN A 539 -18.04 -36.48 -9.16
N GLY A 540 -17.01 -36.03 -8.43
CA GLY A 540 -15.77 -35.47 -8.97
C GLY A 540 -15.88 -34.04 -9.50
N SER A 541 -16.81 -33.25 -8.94
CA SER A 541 -16.96 -31.81 -9.22
C SER A 541 -16.07 -30.96 -8.30
N ILE A 542 -15.82 -29.71 -8.71
CA ILE A 542 -15.13 -28.72 -7.87
C ILE A 542 -15.90 -28.43 -6.57
N VAL A 543 -17.22 -28.40 -6.63
CA VAL A 543 -18.11 -28.13 -5.48
C VAL A 543 -18.03 -29.28 -4.45
N GLU A 544 -18.10 -30.53 -4.89
CA GLU A 544 -17.96 -31.69 -3.99
C GLU A 544 -16.56 -31.76 -3.38
N THR A 545 -15.52 -31.53 -4.19
CA THR A 545 -14.13 -31.52 -3.71
C THR A 545 -13.91 -30.46 -2.63
N ASP A 546 -14.47 -29.26 -2.82
CA ASP A 546 -14.41 -28.18 -1.83
C ASP A 546 -15.22 -28.52 -0.57
N ARG A 547 -16.45 -29.04 -0.71
CA ARG A 547 -17.28 -29.48 0.42
C ARG A 547 -16.60 -30.58 1.25
N ASP A 548 -15.96 -31.55 0.59
CA ASP A 548 -15.19 -32.61 1.24
C ASP A 548 -13.93 -32.07 1.94
N GLU A 549 -13.24 -31.09 1.34
CA GLU A 549 -12.08 -30.44 1.94
C GLU A 549 -12.48 -29.63 3.19
N ILE A 550 -13.57 -28.86 3.11
CA ILE A 550 -14.15 -28.13 4.25
C ILE A 550 -14.55 -29.11 5.35
N ALA A 551 -15.25 -30.20 5.02
CA ALA A 551 -15.64 -31.23 5.98
C ALA A 551 -14.43 -31.91 6.63
N THR A 552 -13.35 -32.15 5.87
CA THR A 552 -12.09 -32.70 6.39
C THR A 552 -11.40 -31.73 7.35
N LYS A 553 -11.36 -30.44 7.01
CA LYS A 553 -10.80 -29.38 7.88
C LYS A 553 -11.65 -29.18 9.14
N ARG A 554 -12.98 -29.24 9.07
CA ARG A 554 -13.87 -29.17 10.25
C ARG A 554 -13.82 -30.43 11.13
N SER A 555 -13.55 -31.61 10.55
CA SER A 555 -13.46 -32.88 11.29
C SER A 555 -12.08 -33.19 11.88
N ASN A 556 -11.09 -32.30 11.70
CA ASN A 556 -9.71 -32.45 12.20
C ASN A 556 -9.02 -33.77 11.79
N LYS A 557 -9.43 -34.37 10.66
CA LYS A 557 -8.87 -35.63 10.17
C LYS A 557 -7.49 -35.39 9.55
N VAL A 558 -6.48 -36.16 9.98
CA VAL A 558 -5.08 -35.94 9.56
C VAL A 558 -4.80 -36.57 8.20
N THR A 559 -4.48 -35.73 7.22
CA THR A 559 -3.91 -36.10 5.92
C THR A 559 -2.63 -35.26 5.67
N PRO A 560 -1.76 -35.63 4.71
CA PRO A 560 -0.61 -34.80 4.34
C PRO A 560 -0.97 -33.35 4.00
N GLU A 561 -2.19 -33.11 3.50
CA GLU A 561 -2.70 -31.81 3.06
C GLU A 561 -3.37 -30.99 4.18
N THR A 562 -3.62 -31.60 5.35
CA THR A 562 -4.37 -31.00 6.48
C THR A 562 -3.58 -30.99 7.80
N LYS A 563 -2.26 -31.27 7.75
CA LYS A 563 -1.37 -31.23 8.93
C LYS A 563 -1.46 -29.90 9.69
N SER A 564 -1.51 -28.76 8.97
CA SER A 564 -1.74 -27.42 9.55
C SER A 564 -3.13 -27.31 10.18
N ALA A 565 -4.18 -27.76 9.48
CA ALA A 565 -5.56 -27.70 9.95
C ALA A 565 -5.78 -28.45 11.28
N LYS A 566 -5.08 -29.56 11.52
CA LYS A 566 -5.12 -30.27 12.81
C LYS A 566 -4.60 -29.40 13.96
N LEU A 567 -3.47 -28.73 13.77
CA LEU A 567 -2.93 -27.80 14.76
C LEU A 567 -3.94 -26.66 15.00
N LEU A 568 -4.47 -26.08 13.92
CA LEU A 568 -5.39 -24.93 13.98
C LEU A 568 -6.74 -25.27 14.65
N GLY A 569 -7.28 -26.47 14.44
CA GLY A 569 -8.50 -26.95 15.10
C GLY A 569 -8.32 -27.38 16.56
N GLU A 570 -7.08 -27.68 16.98
CA GLU A 570 -6.74 -28.04 18.36
C GLU A 570 -6.34 -26.84 19.23
N ILE A 571 -6.13 -25.67 18.64
CA ILE A 571 -5.84 -24.42 19.35
C ILE A 571 -7.14 -23.85 19.93
N LYS A 572 -7.19 -23.71 21.25
CA LYS A 572 -8.28 -23.03 21.96
C LYS A 572 -7.85 -21.64 22.36
N GLU A 573 -8.77 -20.67 22.27
CA GLU A 573 -8.54 -19.28 22.68
C GLU A 573 -8.12 -19.19 24.16
N ASP A 574 -8.72 -20.03 25.02
CA ASP A 574 -8.35 -20.17 26.44
C ASP A 574 -6.88 -20.59 26.64
N GLU A 575 -6.34 -21.45 25.78
CA GLU A 575 -4.96 -21.93 25.87
C GLU A 575 -3.95 -20.85 25.44
N VAL A 576 -4.32 -20.01 24.46
CA VAL A 576 -3.52 -18.85 24.04
C VAL A 576 -3.53 -17.78 25.13
N ASN A 577 -4.70 -17.49 25.71
CA ASN A 577 -4.82 -16.55 26.83
C ASN A 577 -4.05 -17.00 28.08
N ALA A 578 -4.02 -18.31 28.35
CA ALA A 578 -3.19 -18.88 29.41
C ALA A 578 -1.69 -18.66 29.15
N LEU A 579 -1.23 -18.82 27.89
CA LEU A 579 0.15 -18.51 27.51
C LEU A 579 0.45 -17.00 27.68
N VAL A 580 -0.41 -16.12 27.18
CA VAL A 580 -0.22 -14.66 27.29
C VAL A 580 -0.17 -14.22 28.76
N THR A 581 -1.09 -14.71 29.58
CA THR A 581 -1.11 -14.44 31.03
C THR A 581 0.19 -14.87 31.68
N ARG A 582 0.67 -16.06 31.32
CA ARG A 582 1.90 -16.63 31.84
C ARG A 582 3.14 -15.83 31.44
N LEU A 583 3.27 -15.47 30.17
CA LEU A 583 4.38 -14.66 29.66
C LEU A 583 4.38 -13.26 30.29
N THR A 584 3.19 -12.67 30.49
CA THR A 584 3.04 -11.36 31.16
C THR A 584 3.50 -11.41 32.61
N ALA A 585 3.15 -12.46 33.35
CA ALA A 585 3.60 -12.64 34.74
C ALA A 585 5.13 -12.82 34.86
N ILE A 586 5.74 -13.56 33.93
CA ILE A 586 7.20 -13.71 33.85
C ILE A 586 7.87 -12.38 33.54
N LYS A 587 7.35 -11.65 32.54
CA LYS A 587 7.87 -10.34 32.15
C LYS A 587 7.81 -9.33 33.29
N ALA A 588 6.65 -9.23 33.96
CA ALA A 588 6.47 -8.31 35.08
C ALA A 588 7.53 -8.56 36.18
N ARG A 589 7.87 -9.82 36.45
CA ARG A 589 8.93 -10.17 37.40
C ARG A 589 10.33 -9.78 36.90
N ILE A 590 10.63 -9.99 35.62
CA ILE A 590 11.92 -9.59 35.03
C ILE A 590 12.08 -8.06 35.06
N ASP A 591 11.04 -7.32 34.68
CA ASP A 591 11.05 -5.86 34.69
C ASP A 591 11.15 -5.29 36.10
N PHE A 592 10.47 -5.90 37.08
CA PHE A 592 10.64 -5.55 38.49
C PHE A 592 12.11 -5.70 38.93
N LEU A 593 12.79 -6.79 38.54
CA LEU A 593 14.19 -7.01 38.88
C LEU A 593 15.15 -6.06 38.15
N LEU A 594 14.86 -5.74 36.88
CA LEU A 594 15.61 -4.71 36.13
C LEU A 594 15.51 -3.34 36.81
N ASN A 595 14.29 -2.93 37.16
CA ASN A 595 14.04 -1.67 37.88
C ASN A 595 14.65 -1.70 39.29
N GLY A 596 14.62 -2.85 39.95
CA GLY A 596 15.23 -3.05 41.26
C GLY A 596 16.76 -2.90 41.22
N LEU A 597 17.42 -3.41 40.18
CA LEU A 597 18.86 -3.22 39.96
C LEU A 597 19.21 -1.75 39.72
N ASP A 598 18.34 -1.00 39.03
CA ASP A 598 18.52 0.43 38.78
C ASP A 598 18.32 1.30 40.03
N CYS A 599 17.57 0.82 41.03
CA CYS A 599 17.35 1.50 42.30
C CYS A 599 18.47 1.32 43.32
N CYS A 600 19.44 0.44 43.04
CA CYS A 600 20.62 0.27 43.88
C CYS A 600 21.57 1.47 43.68
N ILE A 601 21.47 2.45 44.58
CA ILE A 601 22.19 3.72 44.53
C ILE A 601 23.10 3.85 45.74
N TYR A 602 24.33 4.32 45.51
CA TYR A 602 25.28 4.61 46.56
C TYR A 602 25.87 6.01 46.38
N ILE A 603 25.72 6.87 47.39
CA ILE A 603 26.13 8.29 47.38
C ILE A 603 25.57 9.00 46.13
N GLY A 604 24.27 8.78 45.86
CA GLY A 604 23.55 9.43 44.76
C GLY A 604 23.85 8.91 43.35
N ASN A 605 24.77 7.97 43.18
CA ASN A 605 25.10 7.37 41.88
C ASN A 605 24.69 5.89 41.81
N LYS A 606 24.32 5.42 40.62
CA LYS A 606 24.01 4.01 40.38
C LYS A 606 25.24 3.15 40.56
N ILE A 607 25.08 2.03 41.25
CA ILE A 607 26.18 1.10 41.56
C ILE A 607 26.87 0.52 40.30
N GLU A 608 26.16 0.44 39.17
CA GLU A 608 26.69 -0.08 37.90
C GLU A 608 27.81 0.78 37.30
N ASP A 609 27.82 2.09 37.56
CA ASP A 609 28.73 3.04 36.93
C ASP A 609 29.80 3.57 37.89
N LEU A 610 29.89 3.02 39.09
CA LEU A 610 30.85 3.48 40.07
C LEU A 610 32.26 3.00 39.75
N TRP A 611 33.20 3.94 39.78
CA TRP A 611 34.62 3.65 39.96
C TRP A 611 35.17 4.38 41.19
N LEU A 612 36.33 3.91 41.65
CA LEU A 612 36.90 4.35 42.93
C LEU A 612 37.05 5.87 43.05
N GLU A 613 37.52 6.55 42.00
CA GLU A 613 37.73 8.00 42.03
C GLU A 613 36.41 8.77 42.17
N GLN A 614 35.36 8.38 41.45
CA GLN A 614 34.04 9.02 41.53
C GLN A 614 33.41 8.84 42.92
N VAL A 615 33.52 7.65 43.50
CA VAL A 615 33.06 7.36 44.86
C VAL A 615 33.81 8.22 45.87
N THR A 616 35.13 8.31 45.74
CA THR A 616 36.00 9.06 46.65
C THR A 616 35.71 10.57 46.59
N GLN A 617 35.49 11.12 45.39
CA GLN A 617 35.08 12.51 45.21
C GLN A 617 33.69 12.79 45.79
N SER A 618 32.73 11.89 45.54
CA SER A 618 31.36 12.02 46.06
C SER A 618 31.31 11.93 47.58
N MET A 619 32.17 11.12 48.21
CA MET A 619 32.33 11.10 49.66
C MET A 619 32.85 12.42 50.21
N ARG A 620 33.89 13.00 49.58
CA ARG A 620 34.47 14.29 50.00
C ARG A 620 33.49 15.46 49.87
N ALA A 621 32.58 15.39 48.89
CA ALA A 621 31.55 16.41 48.66
C ALA A 621 30.29 16.23 49.53
N SER A 622 30.15 15.10 50.24
CA SER A 622 28.95 14.79 51.00
C SER A 622 28.87 15.62 52.29
N LYS A 623 27.71 16.23 52.54
CA LYS A 623 27.41 16.93 53.81
C LYS A 623 27.20 15.98 54.99
N GLU A 624 26.94 14.69 54.71
CA GLU A 624 26.70 13.67 55.73
C GLU A 624 28.02 13.05 56.28
N LEU A 625 29.18 13.40 55.69
CA LEU A 625 30.48 12.86 56.08
C LEU A 625 31.40 13.98 56.56
N ASN A 626 32.08 13.77 57.70
CA ASN A 626 33.09 14.70 58.21
C ASN A 626 34.48 14.09 58.06
N THR A 627 35.21 14.49 57.01
CA THR A 627 36.58 14.03 56.75
C THR A 627 37.66 14.95 57.32
N SER A 628 37.28 15.98 58.08
CA SER A 628 38.21 17.02 58.57
C SER A 628 38.79 16.76 59.97
N SER A 629 38.22 15.81 60.70
CA SER A 629 38.67 15.39 62.04
C SER A 629 39.35 14.03 61.99
N PHE A 630 40.32 13.78 62.88
CA PHE A 630 41.01 12.49 63.03
C PHE A 630 40.59 11.71 64.28
N MET A 631 39.52 12.13 64.96
CA MET A 631 39.01 11.44 66.15
C MET A 631 38.31 10.13 65.78
N GLU A 632 38.50 9.09 66.60
CA GLU A 632 37.94 7.75 66.36
C GLU A 632 36.40 7.76 66.32
N LYS A 633 35.77 8.59 67.16
CA LYS A 633 34.31 8.78 67.18
C LYS A 633 33.76 9.25 65.82
N ASP A 634 34.42 10.21 65.18
CA ASP A 634 33.97 10.77 63.90
C ASP A 634 34.13 9.75 62.76
N VAL A 635 35.18 8.91 62.82
CA VAL A 635 35.38 7.80 61.88
C VAL A 635 34.24 6.79 62.01
N GLN A 636 33.84 6.46 63.24
CA GLN A 636 32.71 5.56 63.47
C GLN A 636 31.37 6.17 63.04
N ASP A 637 31.16 7.46 63.29
CA ASP A 637 29.95 8.18 62.84
C ASP A 637 29.87 8.23 61.30
N ASN A 638 31.01 8.43 60.62
CA ASN A 638 31.09 8.33 59.16
C ASN A 638 30.79 6.92 58.65
N ILE A 639 31.30 5.87 59.32
CA ILE A 639 30.99 4.46 58.98
C ILE A 639 29.48 4.19 59.15
N ASN A 640 28.87 4.74 60.20
CA ASN A 640 27.44 4.58 60.49
C ASN A 640 26.55 5.39 59.51
N ALA A 641 27.08 6.43 58.86
CA ALA A 641 26.35 7.20 57.86
C ALA A 641 26.03 6.40 56.58
N PHE A 642 26.64 5.23 56.39
CA PHE A 642 26.38 4.33 55.25
C PHE A 642 24.88 4.08 55.01
N ASP A 643 24.11 3.84 56.07
CA ASP A 643 22.69 3.48 55.98
C ASP A 643 21.83 4.61 55.37
N LYS A 644 22.30 5.87 55.42
CA LYS A 644 21.64 7.01 54.78
C LYS A 644 22.07 7.21 53.33
N LEU A 645 23.24 6.68 52.96
CA LEU A 645 23.91 6.91 51.68
C LEU A 645 23.65 5.79 50.66
N TYR A 646 23.32 4.59 51.15
CA TYR A 646 22.94 3.45 50.33
C TYR A 646 21.42 3.35 50.23
N LYS A 647 20.90 3.20 49.01
CA LYS A 647 19.47 3.02 48.75
C LYS A 647 19.23 1.79 47.91
N THR A 648 18.12 1.11 48.15
CA THR A 648 17.64 -0.04 47.38
C THR A 648 16.24 0.21 46.82
N TYR A 649 15.68 -0.78 46.13
CA TYR A 649 14.28 -0.74 45.68
C TYR A 649 13.28 -0.61 46.84
N GLU A 650 13.65 -0.98 48.07
CA GLU A 650 12.79 -0.89 49.26
C GLU A 650 12.64 0.54 49.80
N ASP A 651 13.47 1.46 49.32
CA ASP A 651 13.40 2.90 49.58
C ASP A 651 12.56 3.64 48.53
N ASN A 652 12.14 2.97 47.45
CA ASN A 652 11.27 3.53 46.42
C ASN A 652 9.80 3.18 46.73
N GLU A 653 8.98 4.19 47.03
CA GLU A 653 7.57 4.01 47.43
C GLU A 653 6.77 3.16 46.44
N VAL A 654 7.00 3.33 45.13
CA VAL A 654 6.26 2.62 44.08
C VAL A 654 6.65 1.15 43.98
N LEU A 655 7.94 0.83 44.08
CA LEU A 655 8.44 -0.55 43.96
C LEU A 655 8.29 -1.34 45.26
N LYS A 656 8.32 -0.66 46.40
CA LYS A 656 8.11 -1.26 47.72
C LYS A 656 6.69 -1.80 47.90
N GLU A 657 5.69 -1.10 47.41
CA GLU A 657 4.29 -1.54 47.48
C GLU A 657 3.96 -2.64 46.45
N ASN A 658 4.75 -2.77 45.38
CA ASN A 658 4.50 -3.67 44.25
C ASN A 658 5.58 -4.77 44.10
N ILE A 659 6.00 -5.39 45.21
CA ILE A 659 6.98 -6.49 45.17
C ILE A 659 6.36 -7.72 44.49
N ILE A 660 7.05 -8.25 43.48
CA ILE A 660 6.65 -9.48 42.78
C ILE A 660 7.50 -10.65 43.26
N GLU A 661 6.95 -11.44 44.18
CA GLU A 661 7.62 -12.64 44.71
C GLU A 661 7.58 -13.84 43.76
N ALA A 662 8.53 -14.76 43.91
CA ALA A 662 8.58 -15.99 43.13
C ALA A 662 7.36 -16.89 43.41
N ASN A 663 6.53 -17.11 42.40
CA ASN A 663 5.38 -18.00 42.48
C ASN A 663 5.39 -19.01 41.33
N ALA A 664 4.42 -19.93 41.34
CA ALA A 664 4.30 -20.91 40.27
C ALA A 664 4.05 -20.26 38.91
N ASP A 665 3.37 -19.10 38.87
CA ASP A 665 2.90 -18.33 37.69
C ASP A 665 3.96 -17.44 37.02
N ASN A 666 5.06 -17.13 37.70
CA ASN A 666 6.14 -16.28 37.19
C ASN A 666 7.50 -17.00 37.15
N ASN A 667 7.47 -18.33 37.18
CA ASN A 667 8.68 -19.12 36.94
C ASN A 667 9.10 -18.94 35.47
N PRO A 668 10.35 -18.47 35.21
CA PRO A 668 10.85 -18.21 33.87
C PRO A 668 11.00 -19.47 33.02
N LYS A 669 11.17 -20.65 33.64
CA LYS A 669 11.25 -21.91 32.91
C LYS A 669 9.84 -22.49 32.71
N ILE A 670 9.45 -22.66 31.46
CA ILE A 670 8.20 -23.33 31.07
C ILE A 670 8.54 -24.79 30.72
N GLU A 671 8.18 -25.72 31.61
CA GLU A 671 8.41 -27.15 31.41
C GLU A 671 7.36 -27.77 30.47
N ASN A 672 7.72 -28.85 29.77
CA ASN A 672 6.79 -29.59 28.92
C ASN A 672 5.61 -30.10 29.76
N GLY A 673 4.39 -29.85 29.31
CA GLY A 673 3.14 -30.20 30.00
C GLY A 673 2.51 -29.06 30.81
N GLN A 674 3.19 -27.93 30.99
CA GLN A 674 2.63 -26.77 31.72
C GLN A 674 1.74 -25.87 30.85
N LEU A 675 2.02 -25.82 29.54
CA LEU A 675 1.26 -25.01 28.57
C LEU A 675 1.00 -25.84 27.32
N ALA A 676 -0.21 -26.42 27.24
CA ALA A 676 -0.61 -27.31 26.15
C ALA A 676 -0.43 -26.67 24.76
N PHE A 677 -0.70 -25.36 24.62
CA PHE A 677 -0.50 -24.63 23.36
C PHE A 677 0.96 -24.57 22.92
N ARG A 678 1.89 -24.27 23.85
CA ARG A 678 3.34 -24.24 23.55
C ARG A 678 3.84 -25.64 23.16
N ASP A 679 3.40 -26.67 23.87
CA ASP A 679 3.82 -28.06 23.59
C ASP A 679 3.34 -28.52 22.20
N LYS A 680 2.09 -28.21 21.84
CA LYS A 680 1.53 -28.47 20.51
C LYS A 680 2.32 -27.75 19.41
N LEU A 681 2.64 -26.46 19.63
CA LEU A 681 3.41 -25.63 18.69
C LEU A 681 4.82 -26.18 18.46
N TYR A 682 5.53 -26.53 19.55
CA TYR A 682 6.88 -27.07 19.47
C TYR A 682 6.89 -28.45 18.80
N LYS A 683 5.93 -29.31 19.14
CA LYS A 683 5.79 -30.62 18.49
C LYS A 683 5.57 -30.48 16.98
N TYR A 684 4.67 -29.59 16.56
CA TYR A 684 4.39 -29.34 15.15
C TYR A 684 5.62 -28.87 14.39
N PHE A 685 6.32 -27.83 14.86
CA PHE A 685 7.47 -27.29 14.14
C PHE A 685 8.70 -28.22 14.17
N GLU A 686 8.88 -29.05 15.20
CA GLU A 686 9.92 -30.08 15.22
C GLU A 686 9.61 -31.24 14.26
N GLU A 687 8.33 -31.61 14.09
CA GLU A 687 7.91 -32.55 13.04
C GLU A 687 8.07 -31.93 11.64
N ALA A 688 7.66 -30.67 11.45
CA ALA A 688 7.80 -29.95 10.19
C ALA A 688 9.26 -29.78 9.74
N LYS A 689 10.21 -29.63 10.68
CA LYS A 689 11.65 -29.59 10.36
C LYS A 689 12.17 -30.91 9.79
N LYS A 690 11.62 -32.05 10.23
CA LYS A 690 11.97 -33.35 9.66
C LYS A 690 11.46 -33.45 8.22
N ASP A 691 10.23 -32.97 7.98
CA ASP A 691 9.65 -32.91 6.64
C ASP A 691 10.46 -31.97 5.73
N GLN A 692 10.91 -30.81 6.24
CA GLN A 692 11.79 -29.87 5.53
C GLN A 692 13.11 -30.53 5.08
N ALA A 693 13.76 -31.30 5.96
CA ALA A 693 15.01 -32.00 5.66
C ALA A 693 14.86 -33.03 4.51
N THR A 694 13.65 -33.56 4.31
CA THR A 694 13.33 -34.53 3.24
C THR A 694 12.80 -33.88 1.96
N SER A 695 12.50 -32.58 1.96
CA SER A 695 11.84 -31.89 0.84
C SER A 695 12.71 -31.66 -0.40
N GLY A 696 14.04 -31.75 -0.26
CA GLY A 696 15.01 -31.43 -1.32
C GLY A 696 15.06 -29.96 -1.73
N ARG A 697 14.32 -29.06 -1.06
CA ARG A 697 14.25 -27.61 -1.33
C ARG A 697 14.57 -26.80 -0.06
N THR A 698 15.17 -25.62 -0.24
CA THR A 698 15.36 -24.65 0.84
C THR A 698 14.13 -23.73 0.96
N GLU A 699 13.96 -23.07 2.12
CA GLU A 699 12.88 -22.10 2.33
C GLU A 699 12.93 -20.94 1.32
N GLU A 700 14.13 -20.48 0.98
CA GLU A 700 14.36 -19.42 -0.01
C GLU A 700 13.91 -19.84 -1.41
N ASN A 701 14.31 -21.04 -1.85
CA ASN A 701 13.88 -21.59 -3.14
C ASN A 701 12.36 -21.78 -3.19
N ALA A 702 11.73 -22.21 -2.09
CA ALA A 702 10.28 -22.40 -2.03
C ALA A 702 9.50 -21.07 -2.11
N LYS A 703 10.01 -20.01 -1.47
CA LYS A 703 9.46 -18.65 -1.59
C LYS A 703 9.66 -18.08 -2.98
N GLU A 704 10.83 -18.31 -3.59
CA GLU A 704 11.11 -17.92 -4.98
C GLU A 704 10.21 -18.67 -5.96
N ASP A 705 10.08 -19.98 -5.83
CA ASP A 705 9.22 -20.83 -6.65
C ASP A 705 7.75 -20.39 -6.55
N LYS A 706 7.23 -20.15 -5.33
CA LYS A 706 5.89 -19.55 -5.16
C LYS A 706 5.78 -18.21 -5.87
N GLY A 707 6.75 -17.31 -5.69
CA GLY A 707 6.76 -16.00 -6.34
C GLY A 707 6.81 -16.09 -7.86
N LYS A 708 7.54 -17.05 -8.43
CA LYS A 708 7.58 -17.33 -9.87
C LYS A 708 6.26 -17.88 -10.38
N LEU A 709 5.64 -18.82 -9.65
CA LEU A 709 4.33 -19.35 -10.01
C LEU A 709 3.25 -18.26 -9.93
N GLU A 710 3.27 -17.39 -8.90
CA GLU A 710 2.36 -16.24 -8.81
C GLU A 710 2.58 -15.29 -9.98
N LYS A 711 3.84 -14.99 -10.32
CA LYS A 711 4.19 -14.15 -11.47
C LYS A 711 3.79 -14.80 -12.79
N ALA A 712 3.93 -16.11 -12.96
CA ALA A 712 3.49 -16.80 -14.17
C ALA A 712 1.96 -16.80 -14.29
N GLY A 713 1.26 -17.01 -13.17
CA GLY A 713 -0.20 -16.86 -13.10
C GLY A 713 -0.67 -15.40 -13.24
N LYS A 714 0.18 -14.42 -12.89
CA LYS A 714 -0.04 -12.97 -13.11
C LYS A 714 0.46 -12.46 -14.46
N ALA A 715 1.35 -13.16 -15.16
CA ALA A 715 1.81 -12.81 -16.49
C ALA A 715 0.72 -13.06 -17.53
N GLY A 716 -0.27 -13.92 -17.21
CA GLY A 716 -1.57 -13.93 -17.90
C GLY A 716 -2.56 -12.86 -17.39
N LYS A 717 -2.22 -12.09 -16.35
CA LYS A 717 -3.05 -11.04 -15.68
C LYS A 717 -2.54 -9.59 -15.83
N GLU A 718 -1.28 -9.32 -16.15
CA GLU A 718 -0.74 -7.95 -16.32
C GLU A 718 -0.42 -7.68 -17.79
N ASP A 719 0.19 -8.67 -18.44
CA ASP A 719 0.04 -8.82 -19.87
C ASP A 719 -1.31 -9.53 -20.07
N SER A 720 -2.41 -8.77 -20.21
CA SER A 720 -3.18 -9.04 -21.44
C SER A 720 -2.09 -9.16 -22.50
N PRO A 721 -2.02 -10.21 -23.33
CA PRO A 721 -1.25 -10.04 -24.54
C PRO A 721 -1.69 -8.66 -25.01
N ASP A 722 -0.76 -7.72 -25.13
CA ASP A 722 -0.98 -6.63 -26.05
C ASP A 722 -1.14 -7.40 -27.37
N PHE A 723 -2.36 -7.90 -27.58
CA PHE A 723 -3.07 -7.80 -28.80
C PHE A 723 -3.15 -6.29 -28.98
N GLU A 724 -1.97 -5.73 -29.30
CA GLU A 724 -1.81 -4.47 -29.94
C GLU A 724 -2.93 -4.44 -30.97
N SER A 725 -3.39 -3.24 -31.24
CA SER A 725 -4.23 -2.93 -32.39
C SER A 725 -3.80 -3.55 -33.73
N GLY A 726 -2.68 -4.28 -33.79
CA GLY A 726 -2.27 -5.20 -34.85
C GLY A 726 -3.43 -6.07 -35.33
N SER A 727 -3.92 -5.66 -36.49
CA SER A 727 -4.97 -6.32 -37.25
C SER A 727 -4.66 -7.78 -37.50
N VAL A 728 -5.70 -8.60 -37.41
CA VAL A 728 -5.64 -10.02 -37.75
C VAL A 728 -5.90 -10.13 -39.25
N GLY A 729 -4.85 -10.04 -40.07
CA GLY A 729 -5.03 -9.96 -41.53
C GLY A 729 -5.17 -8.50 -42.00
N GLY A 730 -5.43 -8.28 -43.29
CA GLY A 730 -5.29 -6.98 -43.97
C GLY A 730 -6.32 -5.91 -43.60
N SER A 731 -6.71 -5.80 -42.32
CA SER A 731 -7.71 -4.85 -41.85
C SER A 731 -7.31 -3.40 -42.14
N SER A 732 -8.31 -2.56 -42.36
CA SER A 732 -8.13 -1.15 -42.67
C SER A 732 -7.82 -0.31 -41.42
N ASP A 733 -6.92 0.66 -41.55
CA ASP A 733 -6.65 1.66 -40.51
C ASP A 733 -7.73 2.76 -40.42
N LYS A 734 -8.72 2.75 -41.31
CA LYS A 734 -9.77 3.78 -41.36
C LYS A 734 -10.71 3.67 -40.17
N GLU A 735 -10.92 4.78 -39.44
CA GLU A 735 -11.78 4.83 -38.26
C GLU A 735 -13.16 5.43 -38.58
N ILE A 736 -14.22 4.66 -38.34
CA ILE A 736 -15.61 5.11 -38.56
C ILE A 736 -15.98 6.23 -37.57
N SER A 737 -15.53 6.14 -36.31
CA SER A 737 -15.86 7.10 -35.25
C SER A 737 -15.45 8.57 -35.55
N LYS A 738 -14.46 8.77 -36.42
CA LYS A 738 -13.93 10.10 -36.79
C LYS A 738 -14.74 10.77 -37.90
N GLU A 739 -15.64 10.06 -38.58
CA GLU A 739 -16.43 10.61 -39.68
C GLU A 739 -17.47 11.65 -39.20
N LEU A 740 -17.78 12.60 -40.08
CA LEU A 740 -18.75 13.68 -39.85
C LEU A 740 -20.16 13.27 -40.33
N ASN A 741 -21.19 13.84 -39.70
CA ASN A 741 -22.61 13.61 -40.02
C ASN A 741 -23.07 12.14 -39.88
N LEU A 742 -22.60 11.45 -38.84
CA LEU A 742 -23.01 10.07 -38.53
C LEU A 742 -24.37 10.05 -37.82
N PRO A 743 -25.30 9.15 -38.19
CA PRO A 743 -26.56 8.90 -37.48
C PRO A 743 -26.43 8.73 -35.96
N SER A 744 -25.30 8.22 -35.46
CA SER A 744 -25.06 8.01 -34.03
C SER A 744 -24.66 9.24 -33.21
N LYS A 745 -24.17 10.33 -33.81
CA LYS A 745 -23.69 11.53 -33.08
C LYS A 745 -24.86 12.46 -32.69
N GLY A 746 -25.58 12.10 -31.61
CA GLY A 746 -26.71 12.93 -31.14
C GLY A 746 -27.24 12.68 -29.72
N THR A 747 -26.93 11.57 -29.06
CA THR A 747 -27.34 11.33 -27.65
C THR A 747 -26.35 10.32 -27.07
N GLY A 748 -25.52 10.77 -26.13
CA GLY A 748 -24.52 9.94 -25.49
C GLY A 748 -25.13 9.00 -24.47
N ASP A 749 -24.61 7.78 -24.42
CA ASP A 749 -24.37 7.14 -23.15
C ASP A 749 -22.92 6.65 -23.17
N ASP A 750 -22.09 7.32 -22.39
CA ASP A 750 -20.70 6.93 -22.17
C ASP A 750 -20.71 5.67 -21.31
N ASP A 751 -20.80 4.52 -21.98
CA ASP A 751 -20.59 3.23 -21.37
C ASP A 751 -19.16 3.23 -20.80
N LYS A 752 -19.07 3.45 -19.48
CA LYS A 752 -17.84 3.54 -18.72
C LYS A 752 -16.99 2.35 -19.10
N SER A 753 -15.75 2.62 -19.51
CA SER A 753 -14.79 1.58 -19.81
C SER A 753 -14.74 0.61 -18.64
N ALA A 754 -15.11 -0.65 -18.87
CA ALA A 754 -14.70 -1.74 -18.01
C ALA A 754 -13.17 -1.63 -17.91
N LYS A 755 -12.69 -1.34 -16.69
CA LYS A 755 -11.25 -1.30 -16.43
C LYS A 755 -10.70 -2.68 -16.77
N LYS A 756 -9.50 -2.72 -17.36
CA LYS A 756 -8.72 -3.96 -17.46
C LYS A 756 -8.62 -4.54 -16.04
N SER A 757 -8.92 -5.82 -15.90
CA SER A 757 -9.99 -6.34 -15.03
C SER A 757 -9.80 -7.82 -14.74
N ASN A 758 -8.58 -8.25 -14.40
CA ASN A 758 -8.22 -9.66 -14.23
C ASN A 758 -8.44 -10.17 -12.79
N LYS A 759 -9.35 -9.53 -12.05
CA LYS A 759 -9.87 -10.04 -10.78
C LYS A 759 -11.01 -11.01 -11.07
N LEU A 760 -10.95 -12.16 -10.40
CA LEU A 760 -11.89 -13.27 -10.56
C LEU A 760 -13.36 -12.79 -10.40
N SER A 761 -13.59 -11.89 -9.45
CA SER A 761 -14.86 -11.19 -9.17
C SER A 761 -15.33 -10.26 -10.29
N GLU A 762 -14.43 -9.58 -11.00
CA GLU A 762 -14.81 -8.72 -12.13
C GLU A 762 -15.21 -9.56 -13.35
N VAL A 763 -14.51 -10.68 -13.59
CA VAL A 763 -14.90 -11.68 -14.59
C VAL A 763 -16.25 -12.31 -14.23
N SER A 764 -16.45 -12.69 -12.96
CA SER A 764 -17.71 -13.24 -12.45
C SER A 764 -18.86 -12.26 -12.67
N ASN A 765 -18.73 -11.04 -12.16
CA ASN A 765 -19.76 -10.01 -12.27
C ASN A 765 -20.12 -9.69 -13.72
N PHE A 766 -19.13 -9.67 -14.61
CA PHE A 766 -19.35 -9.48 -16.04
C PHE A 766 -20.16 -10.63 -16.64
N VAL A 767 -19.71 -11.88 -16.46
CA VAL A 767 -20.40 -13.07 -16.99
C VAL A 767 -21.82 -13.18 -16.42
N THR A 768 -21.99 -12.94 -15.13
CA THR A 768 -23.28 -12.98 -14.45
C THR A 768 -24.24 -11.93 -14.97
N ALA A 769 -23.79 -10.68 -15.14
CA ALA A 769 -24.61 -9.63 -15.74
C ALA A 769 -25.07 -10.04 -17.15
N LEU A 770 -24.15 -10.51 -18.00
CA LEU A 770 -24.46 -10.93 -19.36
C LEU A 770 -25.52 -12.06 -19.41
N PHE A 771 -25.35 -13.10 -18.58
CA PHE A 771 -26.24 -14.28 -18.65
C PHE A 771 -27.51 -14.14 -17.82
N LYS A 772 -27.53 -13.29 -16.79
CA LYS A 772 -28.75 -12.95 -16.04
C LYS A 772 -29.73 -12.18 -16.93
N ASP A 773 -29.23 -11.19 -17.66
CA ASP A 773 -30.02 -10.43 -18.62
C ASP A 773 -30.52 -11.34 -19.75
N PHE A 774 -29.66 -12.26 -20.23
CA PHE A 774 -30.06 -13.28 -21.19
C PHE A 774 -31.20 -14.18 -20.66
N LYS A 775 -31.09 -14.73 -19.45
CA LYS A 775 -32.10 -15.64 -18.87
C LYS A 775 -33.43 -14.94 -18.65
N ALA A 776 -33.40 -13.71 -18.13
CA ALA A 776 -34.60 -12.91 -17.89
C ALA A 776 -35.33 -12.63 -19.22
N THR A 777 -34.61 -12.17 -20.25
CA THR A 777 -35.21 -11.76 -21.52
C THR A 777 -35.59 -12.93 -22.43
N ALA A 778 -34.79 -14.00 -22.46
CA ALA A 778 -35.06 -15.21 -23.25
C ALA A 778 -36.35 -15.93 -22.84
N SER A 779 -36.85 -15.66 -21.63
CA SER A 779 -38.08 -16.27 -21.08
C SER A 779 -39.35 -15.49 -21.46
N SER A 780 -39.25 -14.22 -21.88
CA SER A 780 -40.37 -13.29 -22.00
C SER A 780 -40.68 -12.76 -23.41
N ALA A 781 -39.83 -13.00 -24.42
CA ALA A 781 -40.02 -12.40 -25.75
C ALA A 781 -39.79 -13.42 -26.89
N MET A 782 -40.86 -13.85 -27.56
CA MET A 782 -40.75 -14.77 -28.71
C MET A 782 -40.78 -14.05 -30.08
N VAL A 783 -41.51 -12.93 -30.19
CA VAL A 783 -41.65 -12.18 -31.46
C VAL A 783 -40.49 -11.20 -31.67
N ASN A 784 -40.17 -10.36 -30.68
CA ASN A 784 -39.02 -9.44 -30.77
C ASN A 784 -37.68 -10.18 -30.92
N LEU A 785 -37.53 -11.31 -30.22
CA LEU A 785 -36.35 -12.16 -30.33
C LEU A 785 -36.10 -12.63 -31.77
N ARG A 786 -37.15 -13.00 -32.53
CA ARG A 786 -36.98 -13.39 -33.94
C ARG A 786 -36.40 -12.23 -34.75
N ASP A 787 -36.96 -11.04 -34.58
CA ASP A 787 -36.53 -9.85 -35.32
C ASP A 787 -35.10 -9.43 -34.94
N ASP A 788 -34.72 -9.57 -33.66
CA ASP A 788 -33.35 -9.34 -33.18
C ASP A 788 -32.36 -10.36 -33.72
N LEU A 789 -32.76 -11.63 -33.77
CA LEU A 789 -31.96 -12.71 -34.35
C LEU A 789 -31.73 -12.47 -35.85
N LEU A 790 -32.77 -12.08 -36.59
CA LEU A 790 -32.66 -11.72 -38.02
C LEU A 790 -31.77 -10.49 -38.22
N PHE A 791 -31.88 -9.48 -37.38
CA PHE A 791 -31.01 -8.29 -37.44
C PHE A 791 -29.55 -8.63 -37.14
N SER A 792 -29.29 -9.47 -36.14
CA SER A 792 -27.93 -9.94 -35.82
C SER A 792 -27.31 -10.72 -36.98
N ASP A 793 -28.11 -11.55 -37.65
CA ASP A 793 -27.69 -12.36 -38.79
C ASP A 793 -27.39 -11.49 -40.03
N TYR A 794 -28.18 -10.43 -40.25
CA TYR A 794 -27.89 -9.41 -41.25
C TYR A 794 -26.54 -8.74 -40.99
N VAL A 795 -26.28 -8.28 -39.76
CA VAL A 795 -25.02 -7.62 -39.40
C VAL A 795 -23.82 -8.54 -39.63
N MET A 796 -23.90 -9.79 -39.18
CA MET A 796 -22.80 -10.76 -39.32
C MET A 796 -22.57 -11.19 -40.78
N SER A 797 -23.60 -11.14 -41.64
CA SER A 797 -23.51 -11.57 -43.04
C SER A 797 -23.17 -10.43 -44.02
N MET A 798 -23.37 -9.17 -43.63
CA MET A 798 -23.15 -7.99 -44.49
C MET A 798 -21.84 -7.25 -44.19
N PHE A 799 -21.30 -7.37 -42.98
CA PHE A 799 -20.14 -6.58 -42.52
C PHE A 799 -18.96 -7.44 -42.08
N SER A 800 -17.77 -6.86 -42.14
CA SER A 800 -16.51 -7.51 -41.80
C SER A 800 -16.12 -7.36 -40.32
N TYR A 801 -15.39 -8.35 -39.80
CA TYR A 801 -14.87 -8.41 -38.42
C TYR A 801 -13.39 -8.86 -38.41
N ASP A 802 -12.69 -8.76 -37.27
CA ASP A 802 -11.23 -8.89 -37.23
C ASP A 802 -10.71 -10.25 -37.74
N THR A 803 -11.33 -11.36 -37.38
CA THR A 803 -10.91 -12.72 -37.82
C THR A 803 -11.57 -13.18 -39.13
N PHE A 804 -12.33 -12.31 -39.82
CA PHE A 804 -13.17 -12.67 -40.96
C PHE A 804 -12.40 -13.38 -42.09
N GLU A 805 -11.22 -12.87 -42.46
CA GLU A 805 -10.36 -13.50 -43.46
C GLU A 805 -9.90 -14.89 -43.02
N ARG A 806 -9.51 -15.02 -41.75
CA ARG A 806 -8.90 -16.25 -41.24
C ARG A 806 -9.92 -17.36 -41.10
N GLU A 807 -11.09 -17.05 -40.56
CA GLU A 807 -12.21 -17.99 -40.48
C GLU A 807 -12.69 -18.41 -41.88
N GLY A 808 -12.81 -17.45 -42.80
CA GLY A 808 -13.28 -17.71 -44.15
C GLY A 808 -12.32 -18.56 -44.99
N VAL A 809 -11.00 -18.30 -44.89
CA VAL A 809 -9.97 -19.09 -45.57
C VAL A 809 -9.91 -20.51 -44.98
N LEU A 810 -10.17 -20.68 -43.68
CA LEU A 810 -10.27 -22.00 -43.05
C LEU A 810 -11.47 -22.79 -43.58
N ASP A 811 -12.65 -22.16 -43.65
CA ASP A 811 -13.87 -22.81 -44.17
C ASP A 811 -13.70 -23.23 -45.64
N TYR A 812 -12.97 -22.43 -46.42
CA TYR A 812 -12.58 -22.78 -47.78
C TYR A 812 -11.65 -24.00 -47.81
N ALA A 813 -10.58 -23.99 -47.01
CA ALA A 813 -9.61 -25.08 -46.95
C ALA A 813 -10.25 -26.42 -46.53
N VAL A 814 -11.12 -26.40 -45.52
CA VAL A 814 -11.82 -27.60 -45.04
C VAL A 814 -12.72 -28.20 -46.13
N LYS A 815 -13.38 -27.35 -46.93
CA LYS A 815 -14.21 -27.82 -48.05
C LYS A 815 -13.42 -28.36 -49.23
N GLU A 816 -12.18 -27.90 -49.41
CA GLU A 816 -11.21 -28.48 -50.36
C GLU A 816 -10.55 -29.77 -49.83
N GLY A 817 -10.92 -30.24 -48.63
CA GLY A 817 -10.47 -31.52 -48.05
C GLY A 817 -9.33 -31.42 -47.02
N TYR A 818 -9.02 -30.22 -46.51
CA TYR A 818 -8.05 -30.06 -45.41
C TYR A 818 -8.62 -30.55 -44.07
N GLU A 819 -7.89 -31.44 -43.39
CA GLU A 819 -8.23 -31.91 -42.05
C GLU A 819 -7.51 -31.06 -40.99
N LEU A 820 -8.28 -30.41 -40.13
CA LEU A 820 -7.75 -29.54 -39.07
C LEU A 820 -7.10 -30.38 -37.97
N SER A 821 -5.76 -30.38 -37.93
CA SER A 821 -4.97 -31.12 -36.93
C SER A 821 -4.43 -30.25 -35.78
N GLY A 822 -4.31 -28.93 -35.99
CA GLY A 822 -3.81 -27.99 -34.99
C GLY A 822 -3.75 -26.53 -35.49
N VAL A 823 -3.78 -25.56 -34.57
CA VAL A 823 -3.70 -24.11 -34.88
C VAL A 823 -2.36 -23.74 -35.54
N LEU A 824 -1.25 -24.33 -35.10
CA LEU A 824 0.08 -24.09 -35.68
C LEU A 824 0.23 -24.69 -37.09
N ASP A 825 -0.34 -25.88 -37.30
CA ASP A 825 -0.40 -26.53 -38.61
C ASP A 825 -1.24 -25.69 -39.58
N TRP A 826 -2.41 -25.24 -39.13
CA TRP A 826 -3.26 -24.32 -39.88
C TRP A 826 -2.49 -23.04 -40.26
N LYS A 827 -1.82 -22.41 -39.29
CA LYS A 827 -1.05 -21.17 -39.53
C LYS A 827 0.03 -21.34 -40.61
N GLY A 828 0.69 -22.50 -40.65
CA GLY A 828 1.69 -22.82 -41.69
C GLY A 828 1.08 -23.05 -43.07
N ASN A 829 -0.14 -23.60 -43.14
CA ASN A 829 -0.83 -23.93 -44.39
C ASN A 829 -1.71 -22.79 -44.93
N MET A 830 -2.07 -21.81 -44.09
CA MET A 830 -3.01 -20.73 -44.43
C MET A 830 -2.61 -19.97 -45.71
N SER A 831 -1.31 -19.71 -45.91
CA SER A 831 -0.82 -18.97 -47.09
C SER A 831 -1.09 -19.68 -48.41
N SER A 832 -1.25 -21.01 -48.39
CA SER A 832 -1.55 -21.82 -49.57
C SER A 832 -3.00 -21.65 -50.04
N TYR A 833 -3.89 -21.21 -49.15
CA TYR A 833 -5.33 -21.05 -49.40
C TYR A 833 -5.76 -19.57 -49.45
N SER A 834 -4.90 -18.64 -49.04
CA SER A 834 -5.23 -17.21 -48.98
C SER A 834 -5.16 -16.46 -50.32
N GLY A 835 -4.57 -17.07 -51.36
CA GLY A 835 -4.18 -16.41 -52.63
C GLY A 835 -5.30 -15.83 -53.49
N GLY A 836 -6.57 -15.95 -53.10
CA GLY A 836 -7.73 -15.43 -53.83
C GLY A 836 -8.83 -14.82 -52.98
N TRP A 837 -8.64 -14.60 -51.67
CA TRP A 837 -9.71 -14.13 -50.79
C TRP A 837 -10.11 -12.66 -51.04
N SER A 838 -9.15 -11.79 -51.35
CA SER A 838 -9.35 -10.34 -51.51
C SER A 838 -9.67 -9.88 -52.94
N ASP A 839 -9.18 -10.60 -53.95
CA ASP A 839 -9.16 -10.15 -55.36
C ASP A 839 -9.96 -11.05 -56.34
N ASN A 840 -10.70 -12.05 -55.84
CA ASN A 840 -11.42 -12.96 -56.74
C ASN A 840 -12.58 -12.26 -57.46
N ALA A 841 -12.40 -12.00 -58.76
CA ALA A 841 -13.45 -11.60 -59.69
C ALA A 841 -14.28 -12.80 -60.20
N ASP A 842 -13.99 -14.02 -59.73
CA ASP A 842 -14.64 -15.23 -60.20
C ASP A 842 -16.10 -15.33 -59.69
N PRO A 843 -17.10 -15.36 -60.60
CA PRO A 843 -18.51 -15.50 -60.23
C PRO A 843 -18.84 -16.85 -59.56
N THR A 844 -17.98 -17.87 -59.68
CA THR A 844 -18.15 -19.21 -59.06
C THR A 844 -17.63 -19.28 -57.62
N PHE A 845 -16.86 -18.29 -57.16
CA PHE A 845 -16.41 -18.23 -55.78
C PHE A 845 -17.57 -17.78 -54.88
N HIS A 846 -18.13 -18.70 -54.10
CA HIS A 846 -19.30 -18.43 -53.25
C HIS A 846 -18.95 -17.84 -51.87
N TYR A 847 -17.66 -17.76 -51.51
CA TYR A 847 -17.18 -17.24 -50.23
C TYR A 847 -16.89 -15.74 -50.32
N ASN A 848 -16.86 -15.08 -49.16
CA ASN A 848 -16.57 -13.64 -49.05
C ASN A 848 -17.56 -12.70 -49.77
N LYS A 849 -18.86 -13.00 -49.70
CA LYS A 849 -19.91 -12.20 -50.34
C LYS A 849 -21.05 -11.86 -49.38
N THR A 850 -21.63 -10.68 -49.55
CA THR A 850 -22.83 -10.24 -48.82
C THR A 850 -24.08 -11.00 -49.28
N LEU A 851 -25.21 -10.84 -48.58
CA LEU A 851 -26.52 -11.43 -48.98
C LEU A 851 -27.05 -10.94 -50.34
N ARG A 852 -26.38 -9.94 -50.94
CA ARG A 852 -26.64 -9.42 -52.29
C ARG A 852 -25.57 -9.82 -53.30
N ASN A 853 -24.68 -10.74 -52.94
CA ASN A 853 -23.58 -11.27 -53.77
C ASN A 853 -22.49 -10.23 -54.09
N ASN A 854 -22.35 -9.18 -53.26
CA ASN A 854 -21.27 -8.19 -53.39
C ASN A 854 -20.03 -8.66 -52.61
N PRO A 855 -18.80 -8.45 -53.11
CA PRO A 855 -17.59 -8.89 -52.41
C PRO A 855 -17.36 -8.07 -51.13
N ILE A 856 -16.98 -8.72 -50.03
CA ILE A 856 -16.59 -8.06 -48.78
C ILE A 856 -15.06 -7.95 -48.76
N ASN A 857 -14.53 -6.79 -49.15
CA ASN A 857 -13.08 -6.58 -49.21
C ASN A 857 -12.72 -5.13 -48.90
N ASN A 858 -11.43 -4.81 -48.92
CA ASN A 858 -10.95 -3.45 -48.63
C ASN A 858 -11.36 -2.41 -49.70
N ASN A 859 -11.94 -2.81 -50.84
CA ASN A 859 -12.47 -1.86 -51.82
C ASN A 859 -13.93 -1.47 -51.51
N THR A 860 -14.74 -2.42 -51.05
CA THR A 860 -16.17 -2.21 -50.73
C THR A 860 -16.42 -1.75 -49.29
N CYS A 861 -15.71 -2.32 -48.31
CA CYS A 861 -15.86 -2.01 -46.89
C CYS A 861 -14.99 -0.82 -46.46
N PHE A 862 -15.53 0.19 -45.79
CA PHE A 862 -14.80 1.38 -45.36
C PHE A 862 -13.73 1.04 -44.33
N SER A 863 -14.10 0.27 -43.30
CA SER A 863 -13.20 -0.16 -42.23
C SER A 863 -13.11 -1.69 -42.20
N TYR A 864 -12.67 -2.27 -43.32
CA TYR A 864 -12.57 -3.73 -43.48
C TYR A 864 -11.86 -4.39 -42.30
N GLY A 865 -12.53 -5.37 -41.67
CA GLY A 865 -12.05 -6.09 -40.48
C GLY A 865 -12.34 -5.41 -39.14
N ASN A 866 -13.12 -4.32 -39.08
CA ASN A 866 -13.45 -3.60 -37.84
C ASN A 866 -14.92 -3.17 -37.71
N GLU A 867 -15.77 -3.50 -38.69
CA GLU A 867 -17.11 -2.91 -38.82
C GLU A 867 -18.06 -3.44 -37.73
N VAL A 868 -18.06 -4.76 -37.49
CA VAL A 868 -18.91 -5.37 -36.47
C VAL A 868 -18.52 -4.93 -35.05
N GLU A 869 -17.22 -4.82 -34.76
CA GLU A 869 -16.73 -4.32 -33.47
C GLU A 869 -17.12 -2.85 -33.24
N TYR A 870 -17.15 -2.03 -34.30
CA TYR A 870 -17.71 -0.69 -34.23
C TYR A 870 -19.22 -0.69 -33.95
N ILE A 871 -20.00 -1.56 -34.60
CA ILE A 871 -21.43 -1.72 -34.34
C ILE A 871 -21.69 -2.10 -32.86
N LEU A 872 -20.83 -2.92 -32.28
CA LEU A 872 -20.91 -3.29 -30.87
C LEU A 872 -20.53 -2.14 -29.94
N TYR A 873 -19.41 -1.44 -30.16
CA TYR A 873 -18.82 -0.57 -29.13
C TYR A 873 -18.74 0.92 -29.48
N GLY A 874 -18.74 1.29 -30.76
CA GLY A 874 -18.84 2.67 -31.24
C GLY A 874 -17.62 3.58 -30.99
N LYS A 875 -16.48 3.04 -30.55
CA LYS A 875 -15.25 3.81 -30.28
C LYS A 875 -14.23 3.62 -31.43
N THR A 876 -12.94 3.87 -31.17
CA THR A 876 -11.87 3.65 -32.15
C THR A 876 -11.61 2.15 -32.37
N ASN A 877 -11.06 1.78 -33.53
CA ASN A 877 -10.84 0.37 -33.91
C ASN A 877 -10.03 -0.40 -32.85
N ALA A 878 -8.95 0.19 -32.34
CA ALA A 878 -8.11 -0.41 -31.30
C ALA A 878 -8.88 -0.68 -29.99
N VAL A 879 -9.69 0.29 -29.54
CA VAL A 879 -10.47 0.17 -28.30
C VAL A 879 -11.60 -0.86 -28.47
N ASN A 880 -12.24 -0.90 -29.63
CA ASN A 880 -13.32 -1.84 -29.92
C ASN A 880 -12.81 -3.29 -29.94
N LYS A 881 -11.70 -3.56 -30.63
CA LYS A 881 -11.06 -4.89 -30.65
C LYS A 881 -10.60 -5.32 -29.27
N SER A 882 -9.93 -4.43 -28.54
CA SER A 882 -9.49 -4.71 -27.18
C SER A 882 -10.67 -5.07 -26.27
N LYS A 883 -11.80 -4.36 -26.36
CA LYS A 883 -13.02 -4.67 -25.59
C LYS A 883 -13.63 -6.01 -26.02
N ALA A 884 -13.66 -6.33 -27.32
CA ALA A 884 -14.12 -7.63 -27.82
C ALA A 884 -13.28 -8.78 -27.26
N TYR A 885 -11.96 -8.74 -27.44
CA TYR A 885 -11.06 -9.79 -26.98
C TYR A 885 -11.03 -9.92 -25.45
N THR A 886 -11.14 -8.82 -24.71
CA THR A 886 -11.24 -8.85 -23.23
C THR A 886 -12.52 -9.55 -22.77
N ASN A 887 -13.66 -9.24 -23.39
CA ASN A 887 -14.93 -9.88 -23.07
C ASN A 887 -14.91 -11.39 -23.41
N ILE A 888 -14.28 -11.76 -24.53
CA ILE A 888 -14.11 -13.17 -24.92
C ILE A 888 -13.19 -13.90 -23.93
N TYR A 889 -12.08 -13.28 -23.53
CA TYR A 889 -11.19 -13.83 -22.52
C TYR A 889 -11.92 -14.10 -21.20
N ALA A 890 -12.74 -13.16 -20.73
CA ALA A 890 -13.54 -13.32 -19.51
C ALA A 890 -14.49 -14.52 -19.59
N ILE A 891 -15.20 -14.69 -20.71
CA ILE A 891 -16.09 -15.86 -20.92
C ILE A 891 -15.27 -17.15 -20.97
N ARG A 892 -14.13 -17.17 -21.68
CA ARG A 892 -13.25 -18.35 -21.75
C ARG A 892 -12.67 -18.71 -20.39
N PHE A 893 -12.28 -17.72 -19.60
CA PHE A 893 -11.80 -17.89 -18.24
C PHE A 893 -12.87 -18.54 -17.35
N ALA A 894 -14.12 -18.08 -17.42
CA ALA A 894 -15.23 -18.70 -16.69
C ALA A 894 -15.50 -20.14 -17.17
N CYS A 895 -15.56 -20.37 -18.49
CA CYS A 895 -15.83 -21.68 -19.07
C CYS A 895 -14.74 -22.73 -18.74
N ASN A 896 -13.49 -22.30 -18.64
CA ASN A 896 -12.35 -23.16 -18.35
C ASN A 896 -12.13 -23.42 -16.86
N LEU A 897 -12.80 -22.69 -15.95
CA LEU A 897 -12.61 -22.80 -14.50
C LEU A 897 -12.88 -24.23 -14.01
N ILE A 898 -14.09 -24.75 -14.25
CA ILE A 898 -14.50 -26.07 -13.75
C ILE A 898 -13.63 -27.19 -14.36
N PRO A 899 -13.39 -27.23 -15.69
CA PRO A 899 -12.60 -28.30 -16.29
C PRO A 899 -11.13 -28.32 -15.85
N VAL A 900 -10.49 -27.16 -15.68
CA VAL A 900 -9.08 -27.06 -15.21
C VAL A 900 -8.95 -27.60 -13.79
N PHE A 901 -9.84 -27.22 -12.88
CA PHE A 901 -9.81 -27.72 -11.51
C PHE A 901 -10.08 -29.23 -11.46
N LYS A 902 -11.02 -29.73 -12.26
CA LYS A 902 -11.32 -31.17 -12.32
C LYS A 902 -10.12 -32.01 -12.78
N GLU A 903 -9.34 -31.53 -13.76
CA GLU A 903 -8.21 -32.30 -14.30
C GLU A 903 -6.94 -32.16 -13.45
N TYR A 904 -6.63 -30.95 -12.96
CA TYR A 904 -5.32 -30.65 -12.36
C TYR A 904 -5.28 -30.64 -10.83
N TRP A 905 -6.42 -30.53 -10.15
CA TRP A 905 -6.43 -30.49 -8.67
C TRP A 905 -5.91 -31.79 -8.04
N GLY A 906 -6.22 -32.93 -8.66
CA GLY A 906 -5.75 -34.26 -8.25
C GLY A 906 -4.48 -34.75 -8.95
N ASN A 907 -3.83 -33.91 -9.77
CA ASN A 907 -2.64 -34.30 -10.52
C ASN A 907 -1.43 -34.55 -9.60
N HIS A 908 -0.68 -35.63 -9.86
CA HIS A 908 0.45 -36.06 -9.04
C HIS A 908 1.58 -35.02 -8.99
N THR A 909 1.99 -34.45 -10.12
CA THR A 909 3.06 -33.45 -10.19
C THR A 909 2.69 -32.18 -9.44
N VAL A 910 1.42 -31.74 -9.57
CA VAL A 910 0.90 -30.57 -8.84
C VAL A 910 0.91 -30.84 -7.33
N ALA A 911 0.50 -32.03 -6.90
CA ALA A 911 0.50 -32.43 -5.49
C ALA A 911 1.92 -32.56 -4.92
N GLU A 912 2.87 -33.15 -5.65
CA GLU A 912 4.27 -33.29 -5.23
C GLU A 912 4.98 -31.94 -5.10
N LEU A 913 4.82 -31.06 -6.09
CA LEU A 913 5.38 -29.72 -6.04
C LEU A 913 4.80 -28.93 -4.84
N ALA A 914 3.49 -28.95 -4.67
CA ALA A 914 2.82 -28.28 -3.57
C ALA A 914 3.26 -28.82 -2.19
N ALA A 915 3.41 -30.14 -2.06
CA ALA A 915 3.92 -30.79 -0.84
C ALA A 915 5.37 -30.38 -0.55
N SER A 916 6.23 -30.32 -1.57
CA SER A 916 7.63 -29.93 -1.41
C SER A 916 7.81 -28.45 -1.01
N ILE A 917 7.01 -27.54 -1.58
CA ILE A 917 7.00 -26.10 -1.24
C ILE A 917 6.47 -25.91 0.19
N SER A 918 5.39 -26.62 0.55
CA SER A 918 4.84 -26.59 1.91
C SER A 918 5.84 -27.10 2.94
N ALA A 919 6.48 -28.25 2.69
CA ALA A 919 7.48 -28.83 3.58
C ALA A 919 8.73 -27.93 3.73
N ALA A 920 9.20 -27.33 2.63
CA ALA A 920 10.34 -26.41 2.63
C ALA A 920 10.07 -25.14 3.45
N THR A 921 8.80 -24.71 3.55
CA THR A 921 8.35 -23.56 4.36
C THR A 921 7.78 -23.96 5.72
N LEU A 922 8.07 -25.18 6.21
CA LEU A 922 7.61 -25.67 7.52
C LEU A 922 6.07 -25.65 7.69
N GLY A 923 5.32 -25.77 6.60
CA GLY A 923 3.86 -25.71 6.60
C GLY A 923 3.27 -24.30 6.66
N ILE A 924 4.09 -23.25 6.57
CA ILE A 924 3.61 -21.85 6.49
C ILE A 924 2.77 -21.63 5.24
N ILE A 925 3.15 -22.24 4.12
CA ILE A 925 2.34 -22.24 2.90
C ILE A 925 1.60 -23.58 2.87
N PRO A 926 0.26 -23.60 3.00
CA PRO A 926 -0.52 -24.84 2.91
C PRO A 926 -0.42 -25.46 1.51
N VAL A 927 -0.39 -26.80 1.43
CA VAL A 927 -0.39 -27.55 0.16
C VAL A 927 -1.54 -27.10 -0.76
N PRO A 928 -2.80 -26.98 -0.29
CA PRO A 928 -3.91 -26.57 -1.14
C PRO A 928 -3.76 -25.16 -1.73
N ALA A 929 -3.06 -24.25 -1.03
CA ALA A 929 -2.82 -22.89 -1.50
C ALA A 929 -1.94 -22.88 -2.76
N VAL A 930 -0.90 -23.73 -2.79
CA VAL A 930 -0.02 -23.88 -3.97
C VAL A 930 -0.77 -24.55 -5.12
N LYS A 931 -1.59 -25.57 -4.84
CA LYS A 931 -2.44 -26.21 -5.85
C LYS A 931 -3.40 -25.20 -6.51
N LEU A 932 -4.06 -24.37 -5.69
CA LEU A 932 -4.96 -23.32 -6.16
C LEU A 932 -4.25 -22.33 -7.07
N LEU A 933 -3.06 -21.88 -6.66
CA LEU A 933 -2.24 -20.95 -7.42
C LEU A 933 -1.83 -21.54 -8.79
N ILE A 934 -1.41 -22.81 -8.83
CA ILE A 934 -1.09 -23.52 -10.09
C ILE A 934 -2.34 -23.62 -10.98
N CYS A 935 -3.48 -24.06 -10.43
CA CYS A 935 -4.73 -24.20 -11.19
C CYS A 935 -5.19 -22.86 -11.78
N LEU A 936 -5.12 -21.77 -11.01
CA LEU A 936 -5.45 -20.43 -11.50
C LEU A 936 -4.45 -19.93 -12.56
N GLY A 937 -3.17 -20.28 -12.43
CA GLY A 937 -2.15 -19.95 -13.43
C GLY A 937 -2.35 -20.69 -14.75
N VAL A 938 -2.63 -22.00 -14.69
CA VAL A 938 -2.98 -22.82 -15.86
C VAL A 938 -4.29 -22.34 -16.49
N LEU A 939 -5.30 -21.98 -15.69
CA LEU A 939 -6.56 -21.42 -16.17
C LEU A 939 -6.36 -20.14 -17.00
N ALA A 940 -5.53 -19.23 -16.50
CA ALA A 940 -5.21 -17.98 -17.19
C ALA A 940 -4.44 -18.25 -18.50
N ALA A 941 -3.48 -19.17 -18.47
CA ALA A 941 -2.71 -19.58 -19.63
C ALA A 941 -3.58 -20.27 -20.70
N GLU A 942 -4.47 -21.17 -20.28
CA GLU A 942 -5.40 -21.89 -21.17
C GLU A 942 -6.33 -20.93 -21.89
N SER A 943 -6.87 -19.96 -21.15
CA SER A 943 -7.76 -18.94 -21.71
C SER A 943 -7.04 -18.02 -22.71
N ALA A 944 -5.73 -17.80 -22.53
CA ALA A 944 -4.91 -17.05 -23.48
C ALA A 944 -4.57 -17.87 -24.75
N VAL A 945 -4.33 -19.18 -24.59
CA VAL A 945 -4.15 -20.11 -25.72
C VAL A 945 -5.45 -20.20 -26.55
N ASP A 946 -6.59 -20.31 -25.89
CA ASP A 946 -7.91 -20.29 -26.56
C ASP A 946 -8.11 -19.02 -27.36
N LEU A 947 -7.75 -17.87 -26.80
CA LEU A 947 -7.86 -16.58 -27.49
C LEU A 947 -6.93 -16.51 -28.71
N THR A 948 -5.74 -17.09 -28.62
CA THR A 948 -4.81 -17.19 -29.74
C THR A 948 -5.37 -18.07 -30.86
N ALA A 949 -6.00 -19.21 -30.52
CA ALA A 949 -6.69 -20.06 -31.49
C ALA A 949 -7.82 -19.30 -32.22
N LEU A 950 -8.63 -18.54 -31.48
CA LEU A 950 -9.69 -17.71 -32.04
C LEU A 950 -9.13 -16.65 -33.00
N ARG A 951 -7.99 -16.02 -32.68
CA ARG A 951 -7.32 -15.07 -33.57
C ARG A 951 -6.80 -15.71 -34.86
N GLU A 952 -6.56 -17.01 -34.90
CA GLU A 952 -6.18 -17.71 -36.13
C GLU A 952 -7.40 -18.23 -36.93
N GLY A 953 -8.62 -17.91 -36.48
CA GLY A 953 -9.88 -18.32 -37.12
C GLY A 953 -10.37 -19.72 -36.73
N VAL A 954 -9.69 -20.36 -35.77
CA VAL A 954 -10.00 -21.72 -35.31
C VAL A 954 -10.97 -21.66 -34.12
N GLY A 955 -12.05 -22.45 -34.19
CA GLY A 955 -13.03 -22.53 -33.12
C GLY A 955 -12.57 -23.39 -31.95
N VAL A 956 -12.93 -22.96 -30.74
CA VAL A 956 -12.63 -23.70 -29.49
C VAL A 956 -13.92 -24.13 -28.84
N LYS A 957 -13.97 -25.37 -28.34
CA LYS A 957 -15.15 -25.94 -27.68
C LYS A 957 -15.64 -25.01 -26.57
N PHE A 958 -16.94 -24.72 -26.52
CA PHE A 958 -17.49 -23.75 -25.56
C PHE A 958 -17.25 -24.18 -24.10
N ILE A 959 -17.56 -25.43 -23.76
CA ILE A 959 -17.21 -26.07 -22.47
C ILE A 959 -16.32 -27.28 -22.75
N LYS A 960 -15.11 -27.27 -22.22
CA LYS A 960 -14.16 -28.37 -22.36
C LYS A 960 -14.59 -29.55 -21.47
N THR A 961 -14.62 -30.74 -22.06
CA THR A 961 -14.96 -31.99 -21.35
C THR A 961 -13.93 -33.04 -21.70
N ARG A 962 -13.48 -33.83 -20.71
CA ARG A 962 -12.54 -34.93 -20.91
C ARG A 962 -13.09 -35.94 -21.92
N SER A 963 -12.34 -36.22 -22.99
CA SER A 963 -12.58 -37.39 -23.85
C SER A 963 -11.89 -38.62 -23.24
N ASN A 964 -12.46 -39.81 -23.43
CA ASN A 964 -11.90 -41.08 -22.95
C ASN A 964 -10.60 -41.50 -23.66
N GLU A 965 -10.22 -40.80 -24.72
CA GLU A 965 -8.98 -41.00 -25.47
C GLU A 965 -8.00 -39.92 -25.02
N GLY A 966 -6.98 -40.34 -24.26
CA GLY A 966 -6.02 -39.46 -23.62
C GLY A 966 -5.26 -38.55 -24.60
N ASN A 967 -4.87 -37.41 -24.06
CA ASN A 967 -4.02 -36.36 -24.64
C ASN A 967 -4.67 -35.49 -25.73
N GLY A 968 -4.98 -34.24 -25.35
CA GLY A 968 -5.23 -33.16 -26.31
C GLY A 968 -6.36 -32.22 -25.89
N LEU A 969 -6.26 -31.54 -24.74
CA LEU A 969 -7.32 -30.60 -24.36
C LEU A 969 -6.93 -29.40 -23.51
N PHE A 970 -5.86 -29.51 -22.73
CA PHE A 970 -5.39 -28.46 -21.83
C PHE A 970 -3.88 -28.35 -21.92
N ILE A 971 -3.32 -27.18 -21.60
CA ILE A 971 -1.88 -26.96 -21.46
C ILE A 971 -1.31 -28.03 -20.54
N ASP A 972 -0.24 -28.69 -20.99
CA ASP A 972 0.54 -29.61 -20.17
C ASP A 972 1.02 -28.89 -18.90
N VAL A 973 0.48 -29.31 -17.75
CA VAL A 973 0.75 -28.68 -16.45
C VAL A 973 2.20 -28.87 -16.03
N ASP A 974 2.82 -30.01 -16.38
CA ASP A 974 4.21 -30.29 -16.04
C ASP A 974 5.11 -29.34 -16.81
N ARG A 975 4.81 -29.15 -18.10
CA ARG A 975 5.51 -28.20 -18.95
C ARG A 975 5.31 -26.76 -18.50
N TRP A 976 4.07 -26.37 -18.18
CA TRP A 976 3.77 -25.02 -17.67
C TRP A 976 4.49 -24.72 -16.37
N ILE A 977 4.51 -25.67 -15.43
CA ILE A 977 5.26 -25.58 -14.17
C ILE A 977 6.76 -25.38 -14.47
N ASN A 978 7.34 -26.19 -15.36
CA ASN A 978 8.75 -26.10 -15.73
C ASN A 978 9.10 -24.74 -16.37
N ASP A 979 8.24 -24.22 -17.26
CA ASP A 979 8.43 -22.92 -17.90
C ASP A 979 8.27 -21.78 -16.88
N ALA A 980 7.28 -21.88 -15.97
CA ALA A 980 7.07 -20.92 -14.89
C ALA A 980 8.25 -20.84 -13.91
N LEU A 981 8.81 -21.99 -13.51
CA LEU A 981 9.92 -22.06 -12.55
C LEU A 981 11.29 -21.74 -13.19
N SER A 982 11.49 -22.08 -14.46
CA SER A 982 12.74 -21.81 -15.18
C SER A 982 12.85 -20.37 -15.71
N GLY A 983 11.74 -19.63 -15.77
CA GLY A 983 11.69 -18.27 -16.31
C GLY A 983 12.02 -18.17 -17.80
N LYS A 984 12.13 -19.30 -18.50
CA LYS A 984 12.38 -19.37 -19.94
C LYS A 984 11.06 -19.54 -20.67
N LYS A 985 10.77 -18.66 -21.63
CA LYS A 985 9.73 -18.92 -22.64
C LYS A 985 10.25 -20.00 -23.58
N ASN A 986 9.97 -21.27 -23.29
CA ASN A 986 10.22 -22.33 -24.27
C ASN A 986 9.23 -22.20 -25.41
N ASN A 987 9.69 -21.58 -26.49
CA ASN A 987 8.93 -21.35 -27.71
C ASN A 987 8.86 -22.66 -28.52
N SER A 988 7.92 -23.56 -28.22
CA SER A 988 7.62 -24.70 -29.10
C SER A 988 6.37 -25.50 -28.70
N ASN A 989 5.25 -25.21 -29.36
CA ASN A 989 4.12 -26.12 -29.56
C ASN A 989 3.35 -26.54 -28.30
N SER A 990 2.38 -25.72 -27.91
CA SER A 990 1.20 -26.21 -27.19
C SER A 990 0.37 -27.06 -28.14
N SER A 991 0.09 -28.31 -27.75
CA SER A 991 -1.01 -29.07 -28.31
C SER A 991 -2.27 -28.21 -28.17
N ASN A 992 -2.77 -27.67 -29.28
CA ASN A 992 -4.05 -26.98 -29.27
C ASN A 992 -5.10 -28.03 -28.90
N GLY A 993 -6.00 -27.71 -27.96
CA GLY A 993 -7.02 -28.65 -27.50
C GLY A 993 -7.99 -29.07 -28.61
N ILE A 994 -9.13 -29.67 -28.25
CA ILE A 994 -10.18 -29.99 -29.24
C ILE A 994 -10.65 -28.68 -29.90
N ILE A 995 -10.28 -28.56 -31.16
CA ILE A 995 -10.58 -27.45 -32.06
C ILE A 995 -11.56 -27.93 -33.12
N GLY A 996 -12.33 -27.01 -33.69
CA GLY A 996 -13.26 -27.32 -34.75
C GLY A 996 -13.80 -26.06 -35.42
N THR A 997 -14.60 -26.26 -36.45
CA THR A 997 -15.17 -25.19 -37.27
C THR A 997 -16.67 -24.98 -37.06
N GLU A 998 -17.37 -25.93 -36.43
CA GLU A 998 -18.83 -25.90 -36.22
C GLU A 998 -19.22 -26.10 -34.75
N LEU A 999 -20.47 -25.82 -34.36
CA LEU A 999 -20.95 -26.03 -32.99
C LEU A 999 -20.70 -27.49 -32.54
N PRO A 1000 -20.19 -27.74 -31.31
CA PRO A 1000 -20.09 -26.85 -30.15
C PRO A 1000 -18.78 -26.03 -30.06
N PHE A 1001 -18.01 -25.90 -31.15
CA PHE A 1001 -16.82 -25.06 -31.23
C PHE A 1001 -17.21 -23.62 -31.56
N PHE A 1002 -16.94 -22.70 -30.65
CA PHE A 1002 -17.21 -21.27 -30.84
C PHE A 1002 -16.00 -20.61 -31.48
N ARG A 1003 -16.22 -19.94 -32.61
CA ARG A 1003 -15.26 -19.04 -33.28
C ARG A 1003 -15.45 -17.59 -32.80
N TYR A 1004 -14.59 -16.68 -33.24
CA TYR A 1004 -14.68 -15.28 -32.85
C TYR A 1004 -15.97 -14.64 -33.37
N SER A 1005 -16.41 -14.99 -34.59
CA SER A 1005 -17.72 -14.62 -35.13
C SER A 1005 -18.90 -15.02 -34.24
N ASP A 1006 -18.88 -16.23 -33.68
CA ASP A 1006 -19.94 -16.71 -32.77
C ASP A 1006 -20.00 -15.88 -31.48
N TYR A 1007 -18.86 -15.43 -30.95
CA TYR A 1007 -18.82 -14.52 -29.79
C TYR A 1007 -19.36 -13.13 -30.13
N LEU A 1008 -19.00 -12.57 -31.29
CA LEU A 1008 -19.55 -11.28 -31.72
C LEU A 1008 -21.06 -11.36 -31.92
N ARG A 1009 -21.55 -12.44 -32.51
CA ARG A 1009 -22.98 -12.72 -32.66
C ARG A 1009 -23.67 -12.81 -31.30
N PHE A 1010 -23.06 -13.49 -30.33
CA PHE A 1010 -23.56 -13.54 -28.96
C PHE A 1010 -23.67 -12.13 -28.34
N PHE A 1011 -22.62 -11.32 -28.43
CA PHE A 1011 -22.65 -9.94 -27.92
C PHE A 1011 -23.69 -9.06 -28.63
N LEU A 1012 -23.89 -9.24 -29.94
CA LEU A 1012 -24.92 -8.52 -30.70
C LEU A 1012 -26.32 -8.89 -30.20
N ILE A 1013 -26.62 -10.19 -30.07
CA ILE A 1013 -27.90 -10.68 -29.54
C ILE A 1013 -28.13 -10.12 -28.14
N LEU A 1014 -27.13 -10.15 -27.25
CA LEU A 1014 -27.27 -9.58 -25.90
C LEU A 1014 -27.58 -8.08 -25.91
N LYS A 1015 -26.92 -7.29 -26.77
CA LYS A 1015 -27.18 -5.85 -26.84
C LYS A 1015 -28.54 -5.51 -27.44
N LEU A 1016 -29.02 -6.32 -28.37
CA LEU A 1016 -30.35 -6.18 -28.98
C LEU A 1016 -31.46 -6.58 -27.99
N LEU A 1017 -31.23 -7.61 -27.17
CA LEU A 1017 -32.18 -8.05 -26.12
C LEU A 1017 -32.22 -7.12 -24.90
N GLY A 1018 -31.21 -6.26 -24.71
CA GLY A 1018 -31.13 -5.29 -23.63
C GLY A 1018 -31.57 -3.88 -24.03
N SER A 1019 -31.21 -2.87 -23.22
CA SER A 1019 -31.52 -1.45 -23.48
C SER A 1019 -30.67 -0.80 -24.60
N GLY A 1020 -29.87 -1.58 -25.33
CA GLY A 1020 -28.87 -1.11 -26.29
C GLY A 1020 -29.30 -1.14 -27.75
N GLU A 1021 -30.53 -1.56 -28.05
CA GLU A 1021 -31.07 -1.79 -29.39
C GLU A 1021 -30.89 -0.58 -30.32
N ASP A 1022 -31.37 0.60 -29.89
CA ASP A 1022 -31.28 1.85 -30.66
C ASP A 1022 -29.83 2.22 -31.00
N GLY A 1023 -28.91 2.01 -30.04
CA GLY A 1023 -27.50 2.30 -30.22
C GLY A 1023 -26.85 1.38 -31.26
N VAL A 1024 -27.19 0.09 -31.25
CA VAL A 1024 -26.71 -0.88 -32.24
C VAL A 1024 -27.28 -0.52 -33.61
N CYS A 1025 -28.58 -0.29 -33.75
CA CYS A 1025 -29.21 0.05 -35.02
C CYS A 1025 -28.64 1.34 -35.63
N ARG A 1026 -28.41 2.39 -34.83
CA ARG A 1026 -27.78 3.63 -35.31
C ARG A 1026 -26.33 3.43 -35.75
N ARG A 1027 -25.54 2.62 -35.03
CA ARG A 1027 -24.16 2.32 -35.44
C ARG A 1027 -24.11 1.43 -36.67
N THR A 1028 -25.06 0.52 -36.86
CA THR A 1028 -25.21 -0.22 -38.12
C THR A 1028 -25.51 0.75 -39.27
N ALA A 1029 -26.40 1.73 -39.06
CA ALA A 1029 -26.65 2.78 -40.04
C ALA A 1029 -25.40 3.64 -40.34
N ASP A 1030 -24.56 3.95 -39.35
CA ASP A 1030 -23.26 4.61 -39.58
C ASP A 1030 -22.38 3.79 -40.55
N VAL A 1031 -22.25 2.48 -40.33
CA VAL A 1031 -21.44 1.58 -41.19
C VAL A 1031 -21.98 1.56 -42.63
N VAL A 1032 -23.31 1.43 -42.78
CA VAL A 1032 -23.97 1.50 -44.09
C VAL A 1032 -23.65 2.82 -44.80
N GLN A 1033 -23.75 3.95 -44.08
CA GLN A 1033 -23.48 5.27 -44.65
C GLN A 1033 -22.03 5.42 -45.13
N VAL A 1034 -21.04 4.98 -44.34
CA VAL A 1034 -19.62 5.12 -44.72
C VAL A 1034 -19.22 4.14 -45.84
N ASN A 1035 -19.82 2.96 -45.88
CA ASN A 1035 -19.59 1.99 -46.96
C ASN A 1035 -20.23 2.47 -48.26
N MET A 1036 -21.45 3.03 -48.21
CA MET A 1036 -22.07 3.69 -49.36
C MET A 1036 -21.20 4.82 -49.90
N LYS A 1037 -20.73 5.74 -49.05
CA LYS A 1037 -19.81 6.82 -49.46
C LYS A 1037 -18.56 6.29 -50.16
N LYS A 1038 -18.04 5.13 -49.74
CA LYS A 1038 -16.87 4.51 -50.35
C LYS A 1038 -17.19 3.92 -51.72
N SER A 1039 -18.30 3.20 -51.86
CA SER A 1039 -18.77 2.62 -53.13
C SER A 1039 -19.12 3.68 -54.18
N LEU A 1040 -19.67 4.83 -53.76
CA LEU A 1040 -20.00 5.99 -54.60
C LEU A 1040 -18.80 6.90 -54.95
N GLY A 1041 -17.66 6.75 -54.26
CA GLY A 1041 -16.46 7.56 -54.44
C GLY A 1041 -16.31 8.75 -53.46
N LYS A 1042 -15.05 9.22 -53.28
CA LYS A 1042 -14.59 10.15 -52.22
C LYS A 1042 -15.27 11.54 -52.16
N GLU A 1043 -16.04 11.93 -53.18
CA GLU A 1043 -16.72 13.25 -53.30
C GLU A 1043 -18.23 13.18 -52.96
N SER A 1044 -18.77 12.01 -52.58
CA SER A 1044 -20.21 11.85 -52.37
C SER A 1044 -20.69 12.40 -51.01
N THR A 1045 -21.70 13.28 -51.03
CA THR A 1045 -22.37 13.85 -49.85
C THR A 1045 -23.40 12.92 -49.19
N PHE A 1046 -23.38 11.62 -49.54
CA PHE A 1046 -24.42 10.66 -49.17
C PHE A 1046 -24.67 10.62 -47.65
N ALA A 1047 -25.89 10.95 -47.24
CA ALA A 1047 -26.34 10.91 -45.85
C ALA A 1047 -27.67 10.16 -45.71
N LEU A 1048 -27.74 9.20 -44.78
CA LEU A 1048 -28.98 8.45 -44.49
C LEU A 1048 -30.09 9.33 -43.89
N ALA A 1049 -29.73 10.50 -43.35
CA ALA A 1049 -30.69 11.50 -42.88
C ALA A 1049 -31.49 12.13 -44.04
N GLN A 1050 -30.91 12.17 -45.24
CA GLN A 1050 -31.52 12.69 -46.47
C GLN A 1050 -32.32 11.61 -47.22
N SER A 1051 -32.05 10.33 -46.98
CA SER A 1051 -32.84 9.20 -47.47
C SER A 1051 -34.17 9.06 -46.71
N LYS A 1052 -35.27 9.49 -47.33
CA LYS A 1052 -36.63 9.47 -46.76
C LYS A 1052 -37.34 8.17 -47.12
N VAL A 1053 -38.16 7.67 -46.20
CA VAL A 1053 -38.90 6.42 -46.35
C VAL A 1053 -40.41 6.67 -46.46
N TYR A 1054 -40.93 7.62 -45.69
CA TYR A 1054 -42.35 7.95 -45.67
C TYR A 1054 -42.63 9.34 -46.25
N PHE A 1055 -43.65 9.40 -47.11
CA PHE A 1055 -44.14 10.62 -47.74
C PHE A 1055 -45.59 10.86 -47.36
N LYS A 1056 -45.92 12.13 -47.15
CA LYS A 1056 -47.25 12.60 -46.82
C LYS A 1056 -47.73 13.57 -47.90
N ILE A 1057 -48.96 13.39 -48.36
CA ILE A 1057 -49.68 14.37 -49.18
C ILE A 1057 -50.76 15.01 -48.32
N ASN A 1058 -50.75 16.34 -48.27
CA ASN A 1058 -51.85 17.16 -47.79
C ASN A 1058 -52.47 17.92 -48.96
N ALA A 1059 -53.78 17.81 -49.12
CA ALA A 1059 -54.53 18.55 -50.12
C ALA A 1059 -55.84 19.08 -49.54
N ASN A 1060 -56.14 20.36 -49.79
CA ASN A 1060 -57.47 20.91 -49.54
C ASN A 1060 -58.31 20.79 -50.83
N VAL A 1061 -59.28 19.89 -50.83
CA VAL A 1061 -60.10 19.59 -52.02
C VAL A 1061 -61.43 20.33 -51.90
N LYS A 1062 -61.78 21.13 -52.92
CA LYS A 1062 -63.04 21.88 -52.99
C LYS A 1062 -63.92 21.34 -54.11
N VAL A 1063 -65.19 21.11 -53.82
CA VAL A 1063 -66.19 20.61 -54.77
C VAL A 1063 -67.25 21.68 -55.02
N ARG A 1064 -67.58 21.96 -56.27
CA ARG A 1064 -68.60 22.95 -56.63
C ARG A 1064 -70.02 22.37 -56.43
N PRO A 1065 -70.86 22.94 -55.55
CA PRO A 1065 -72.22 22.46 -55.32
C PRO A 1065 -73.16 22.80 -56.48
N LEU A 1066 -74.12 21.91 -56.79
CA LEU A 1066 -74.98 21.98 -57.98
C LEU A 1066 -76.17 22.94 -57.81
N MET A 1067 -76.79 23.01 -56.63
CA MET A 1067 -77.97 23.88 -56.39
C MET A 1067 -77.69 25.09 -55.48
N LEU A 1068 -76.58 25.09 -54.74
CA LEU A 1068 -76.24 26.12 -53.74
C LEU A 1068 -75.44 27.31 -54.30
N SER A 1069 -75.30 27.38 -55.63
CA SER A 1069 -74.76 28.53 -56.35
C SER A 1069 -75.84 29.50 -56.87
N LEU A 1070 -77.13 29.18 -56.66
CA LEU A 1070 -78.23 30.09 -56.96
C LEU A 1070 -78.29 31.23 -55.93
N SER A 1071 -78.07 32.45 -56.40
CA SER A 1071 -78.19 33.71 -55.64
C SER A 1071 -79.65 34.05 -55.26
N ILE A 1072 -80.36 33.12 -54.63
CA ILE A 1072 -81.70 33.34 -54.12
C ILE A 1072 -81.58 33.87 -52.68
N ASN A 1073 -81.63 35.20 -52.57
CA ASN A 1073 -81.60 36.07 -51.39
C ASN A 1073 -80.25 36.72 -51.04
N ALA A 1074 -79.81 37.66 -51.88
CA ALA A 1074 -79.06 38.81 -51.41
C ALA A 1074 -80.00 39.72 -50.59
N SER A 1075 -80.04 39.52 -49.27
CA SER A 1075 -80.64 40.46 -48.32
C SER A 1075 -79.75 40.49 -47.08
N GLU A 1076 -79.30 41.69 -46.68
CA GLU A 1076 -78.28 42.03 -45.68
C GLU A 1076 -78.59 41.64 -44.21
N ALA A 1077 -79.36 40.58 -43.97
CA ALA A 1077 -79.74 40.16 -42.63
C ALA A 1077 -79.77 38.63 -42.50
N ASN A 1078 -78.61 37.98 -42.62
CA ASN A 1078 -78.43 36.60 -42.15
C ASN A 1078 -76.94 36.32 -41.88
N PRO A 1079 -76.55 35.81 -40.69
CA PRO A 1079 -75.13 35.66 -40.29
C PRO A 1079 -74.44 34.43 -40.89
N TYR A 1080 -75.03 33.77 -41.89
CA TYR A 1080 -74.47 32.59 -42.56
C TYR A 1080 -73.95 32.94 -43.95
N THR A 1081 -73.08 33.96 -44.03
CA THR A 1081 -72.26 34.27 -45.21
C THR A 1081 -70.97 33.47 -45.18
N SER A 1082 -71.05 32.17 -45.49
CA SER A 1082 -70.02 31.37 -46.19
C SER A 1082 -70.42 29.89 -46.22
N LEU A 1083 -71.47 29.53 -46.96
CA LEU A 1083 -71.76 28.13 -47.30
C LEU A 1083 -70.71 27.50 -48.26
N SER A 1084 -69.55 28.12 -48.42
CA SER A 1084 -68.36 27.60 -49.11
C SER A 1084 -67.55 26.61 -48.25
N GLU A 1085 -67.69 26.63 -46.92
CA GLU A 1085 -67.00 25.68 -46.01
C GLU A 1085 -67.60 24.27 -46.05
N LEU A 1086 -68.86 24.14 -46.46
CA LEU A 1086 -69.58 22.85 -46.50
C LEU A 1086 -69.15 21.94 -47.67
N ALA A 1087 -68.37 22.47 -48.60
CA ALA A 1087 -67.95 21.78 -49.82
C ALA A 1087 -66.41 21.69 -49.98
N SER A 1088 -65.67 21.88 -48.89
CA SER A 1088 -64.22 21.69 -48.82
C SER A 1088 -63.87 20.63 -47.76
N PHE A 1089 -62.94 19.73 -48.07
CA PHE A 1089 -62.40 18.79 -47.08
C PHE A 1089 -60.87 18.75 -47.15
N ASP A 1090 -60.25 18.60 -45.99
CA ASP A 1090 -58.81 18.33 -45.89
C ASP A 1090 -58.59 16.83 -46.09
N TYR A 1091 -57.72 16.50 -47.03
CA TYR A 1091 -57.32 15.13 -47.32
C TYR A 1091 -55.85 14.93 -46.97
N GLU A 1092 -55.59 13.92 -46.13
CA GLU A 1092 -54.26 13.51 -45.71
C GLU A 1092 -54.03 12.04 -46.04
N MET A 1093 -52.90 11.74 -46.67
CA MET A 1093 -52.48 10.38 -46.96
C MET A 1093 -50.98 10.17 -46.76
N ILE A 1094 -50.63 9.04 -46.16
CA ILE A 1094 -49.23 8.64 -45.90
C ILE A 1094 -48.96 7.31 -46.61
N ARG A 1095 -47.84 7.26 -47.34
CA ARG A 1095 -47.30 6.03 -47.93
C ARG A 1095 -45.78 5.96 -47.69
N GLY A 1096 -45.28 4.74 -47.55
CA GLY A 1096 -43.85 4.45 -47.46
C GLY A 1096 -43.47 3.27 -48.34
N TYR A 1097 -42.16 3.07 -48.49
CA TYR A 1097 -41.58 1.96 -49.26
C TYR A 1097 -41.91 0.57 -48.72
#